data_AF-A0A4Q2XK23-F1
#
_entry.id   AF-A0A4Q2XK23-F1
#
_cell.length_a   1.000
_cell.length_b   1.000
_cell.length_c   1.000
_cell.angle_alpha   90.00
_cell.angle_beta   90.00
_cell.angle_gamma   90.00
#
_symmetry.space_group_name_H-M   'P 1'
#
loop_
_entity.id
_entity.type
_entity.pdbx_description
1 polymer ?
#
loop_
_entity_poly.entity_id
_entity_poly.type
_entity_poly.pdbx_seq_one_letter_code
_entity_poly.pdbx_strand_id
1 'polypeptide(L)'
;MLLILLTVISVGLLSLATVSLRSTGQGDAAARAKANARLALTMAIGDLQAAAGPDTRVTATASVLEGTDAGKQHLVGVWESSKFDPANLPTEENYSKSAKAGKFVRWLVSDANQDSTLSQGFAESGLPADDQRVALVPELNTSTGTLDPVWGGLVPVKGKLPGTYAYTVLDEGVKARVDAGFRPPAGDRVGDLAASLGTGARPDIARIPGLEKIDWKAADLTEGDNLLHKVGSFATGGLLLKSLGGSLEDYTPLYHDTTTSSLGLFTDVANGGLKQDLNSILNADSLPAAYAGQNSRMYSVHLGYPVASNGTAGQSEPSWAQVFNFASVHKTLTNKNGGPTLAMKVPPSWFTQLSPPPNFQQAAPMMPSLLKVQIYYSLIAVPLARDGNISTKPATASQWTDTESGLVAWASTAWDKGARYFMMICMAPVVTLHNPYNVNLEVGNLSVEMNNVPISIQINRKTVSGESGWLPAKGQGVDNIDTESKERPKTGGRKFIFDLANAGNSTFTMAPGEVRMFSGTAPSSTDYASNPYRSWNNFTDPVSAQPMKLDSGFRGVTIGFYAPRVTANEMTGYESYPHGTENRRGSLEYLAPGDIVKAKIRPCLDKRISSASIQQGVCRVALVRTGTTSSNPQVYSVANFKVGTGKEDGNLLTGLEESLGLPAAGQEISGVPASTFAIASGSAPLNTLSAYTFGVATISAKTTYGNFQNNKKDGNVSAKPMAFHSATSVYTSADVEKTGLEPYAYEPGALALDSSNGTGFENYLEVNAQGRSYGVSGLTAQRGLQFGTVYEVPTGPLHGFNQLNSANLASWNSAARFAYPVGNSWASPAIPPTKLSHTVTGLPVANDHSFLLNSLLYDRFYFSGLAARQGNFVTTASQADLARSMMEGSTGDEPLDARLISYRPDGETTEDAVAALSVVSSNDDAEPQARTRAASHQMMKGAFNINSTSKAAWKSMLASLHPTKAKKFIANAGAAGAKIEDLKAAGEKAVRYSRFSMPNNDAPETGSDKQKVFQGPRDITDAELDLLAAEIVKQVKKRGPFLSMGEFVNRQLGSTGLAQKGALQSAIDATSINGDTSVLSSTGYTLPAASAKYPNPEAMEGRSDQGAAGYLTQADLLAVLGNAATARSDTFTVRAYGDARDASGKIVAKAWCEAVVQRVPDYLSPEDSSHILPANLKSQANKTFGRKFLMTSFRWLPPAEMETGS
;
A
#
# COMPACT_ATOMS: atom_id res chain seq x y z
N MET A 1 6.36 66.09 -79.81
CA MET A 1 5.98 66.09 -78.38
C MET A 1 4.83 65.13 -78.05
N LEU A 2 3.74 65.10 -78.84
CA LEU A 2 2.58 64.22 -78.59
C LEU A 2 2.90 62.70 -78.55
N LEU A 3 3.79 62.22 -79.43
CA LEU A 3 4.20 60.80 -79.52
C LEU A 3 5.04 60.31 -78.33
N ILE A 4 5.82 61.20 -77.71
CA ILE A 4 6.61 60.91 -76.50
C ILE A 4 5.70 60.85 -75.27
N LEU A 5 4.69 61.73 -75.21
CA LEU A 5 3.71 61.73 -74.12
C LEU A 5 2.86 60.43 -74.14
N LEU A 6 2.44 59.99 -75.32
CA LEU A 6 1.69 58.74 -75.50
C LEU A 6 2.50 57.50 -75.12
N THR A 7 3.79 57.44 -75.48
CA THR A 7 4.65 56.31 -75.10
C THR A 7 4.94 56.27 -73.59
N VAL A 8 5.14 57.42 -72.94
CA VAL A 8 5.33 57.48 -71.49
C VAL A 8 4.05 57.06 -70.74
N ILE A 9 2.87 57.46 -71.21
CA ILE A 9 1.58 57.04 -70.63
C ILE A 9 1.34 55.54 -70.85
N SER A 10 1.63 55.01 -72.06
CA SER A 10 1.48 53.58 -72.35
C SER A 10 2.46 52.72 -71.53
N VAL A 11 3.70 53.16 -71.33
CA VAL A 11 4.68 52.46 -70.47
C VAL A 11 4.26 52.55 -68.99
N GLY A 12 3.74 53.69 -68.55
CA GLY A 12 3.18 53.86 -67.20
C GLY A 12 1.97 52.95 -66.94
N LEU A 13 1.04 52.87 -67.88
CA LEU A 13 -0.13 51.98 -67.81
C LEU A 13 0.23 50.50 -67.93
N LEU A 14 1.22 50.14 -68.75
CA LEU A 14 1.72 48.78 -68.86
C LEU A 14 2.44 48.36 -67.57
N SER A 15 3.23 49.26 -66.97
CA SER A 15 3.86 49.02 -65.68
C SER A 15 2.82 48.86 -64.57
N LEU A 16 1.79 49.70 -64.54
CA LEU A 16 0.68 49.61 -63.57
C LEU A 16 -0.15 48.33 -63.76
N ALA A 17 -0.46 47.96 -65.01
CA ALA A 17 -1.15 46.73 -65.35
C ALA A 17 -0.31 45.50 -64.98
N THR A 18 1.01 45.54 -65.20
CA THR A 18 1.94 44.46 -64.83
C THR A 18 2.05 44.32 -63.31
N VAL A 19 2.12 45.44 -62.58
CA VAL A 19 2.10 45.46 -61.11
C VAL A 19 0.77 44.93 -60.58
N SER A 20 -0.35 45.34 -61.17
CA SER A 20 -1.68 44.85 -60.80
C SER A 20 -1.85 43.36 -61.14
N LEU A 21 -1.38 42.88 -62.29
CA LEU A 21 -1.38 41.46 -62.66
C LEU A 21 -0.49 40.62 -61.76
N ARG A 22 0.69 41.12 -61.37
CA ARG A 22 1.56 40.45 -60.38
C ARG A 22 0.92 40.44 -59.00
N SER A 23 0.28 41.53 -58.57
CA SER A 23 -0.44 41.61 -57.30
C SER A 23 -1.64 40.65 -57.26
N THR A 24 -2.43 40.58 -58.33
CA THR A 24 -3.57 39.65 -58.44
C THR A 24 -3.10 38.20 -58.56
N GLY A 25 -2.02 37.94 -59.31
CA GLY A 25 -1.42 36.61 -59.43
C GLY A 25 -0.77 36.10 -58.14
N GLN A 26 -0.09 36.97 -57.38
CA GLN A 26 0.40 36.65 -56.04
C GLN A 26 -0.75 36.43 -55.05
N GLY A 27 -1.81 37.23 -55.13
CA GLY A 27 -3.02 37.04 -54.34
C GLY A 27 -3.69 35.69 -54.58
N ASP A 28 -3.82 35.28 -55.84
CA ASP A 28 -4.37 33.97 -56.23
C ASP A 28 -3.46 32.82 -55.78
N ALA A 29 -2.14 32.92 -56.00
CA ALA A 29 -1.17 31.92 -55.53
C ALA A 29 -1.21 31.74 -54.00
N ALA A 30 -1.25 32.84 -53.24
CA ALA A 30 -1.36 32.80 -51.79
C ALA A 30 -2.70 32.21 -51.32
N ALA A 31 -3.81 32.55 -51.99
CA ALA A 31 -5.12 31.97 -51.71
C ALA A 31 -5.14 30.45 -51.95
N ARG A 32 -4.50 29.98 -53.03
CA ARG A 32 -4.35 28.55 -53.34
C ARG A 32 -3.50 27.82 -52.30
N ALA A 33 -2.36 28.38 -51.91
CA ALA A 33 -1.51 27.80 -50.86
C ALA A 33 -2.28 27.67 -49.53
N LYS A 34 -3.04 28.71 -49.14
CA LYS A 34 -3.92 28.66 -47.96
C LYS A 34 -5.05 27.63 -48.10
N ALA A 35 -5.63 27.47 -49.30
CA ALA A 35 -6.65 26.45 -49.54
C ALA A 35 -6.07 25.03 -49.39
N ASN A 36 -4.87 24.78 -49.91
CA ASN A 36 -4.17 23.51 -49.77
C ASN A 36 -3.79 23.22 -48.31
N ALA A 37 -3.35 24.24 -47.55
CA ALA A 37 -3.08 24.09 -46.11
C ALA A 37 -4.35 23.78 -45.30
N ARG A 38 -5.50 24.39 -45.65
CA ARG A 38 -6.80 24.06 -45.05
C ARG A 38 -7.25 22.65 -45.41
N LEU A 39 -7.02 22.21 -46.65
CA LEU A 39 -7.29 20.83 -47.05
C LEU A 39 -6.46 19.86 -46.20
N ALA A 40 -5.16 20.11 -46.03
CA ALA A 40 -4.29 19.33 -45.15
C ALA A 40 -4.83 19.28 -43.71
N LEU A 41 -5.25 20.42 -43.17
CA LEU A 41 -5.84 20.49 -41.83
C LEU A 41 -7.11 19.63 -41.72
N THR A 42 -8.02 19.71 -42.70
CA THR A 42 -9.24 18.89 -42.72
C THR A 42 -8.92 17.40 -42.84
N MET A 43 -7.94 17.02 -43.67
CA MET A 43 -7.49 15.63 -43.77
C MET A 43 -6.88 15.13 -42.45
N ALA A 44 -6.05 15.94 -41.80
CA ALA A 44 -5.46 15.62 -40.52
C ALA A 44 -6.51 15.40 -39.42
N ILE A 45 -7.52 16.27 -39.34
CA ILE A 45 -8.63 16.13 -38.38
C ILE A 45 -9.47 14.89 -38.72
N GLY A 46 -9.69 14.60 -40.01
CA GLY A 46 -10.37 13.38 -40.45
C GLY A 46 -9.64 12.10 -40.04
N ASP A 47 -8.33 12.05 -40.27
CA ASP A 47 -7.46 10.94 -39.85
C ASP A 47 -7.44 10.79 -38.32
N LEU A 48 -7.34 11.90 -37.60
CA LEU A 48 -7.38 11.92 -36.13
C LEU A 48 -8.73 11.41 -35.61
N GLN A 49 -9.85 11.86 -36.18
CA GLN A 49 -11.19 11.42 -35.81
C GLN A 49 -11.39 9.92 -36.10
N ALA A 50 -10.94 9.44 -37.25
CA ALA A 50 -11.05 8.03 -37.64
C ALA A 50 -10.18 7.11 -36.78
N ALA A 51 -8.95 7.52 -36.48
CA ALA A 51 -8.01 6.69 -35.73
C ALA A 51 -8.23 6.76 -34.22
N ALA A 52 -8.37 7.97 -33.65
CA ALA A 52 -8.37 8.22 -32.21
C ALA A 52 -9.76 8.58 -31.64
N GLY A 53 -10.79 8.79 -32.45
CA GLY A 53 -12.13 9.11 -31.98
C GLY A 53 -12.78 8.03 -31.08
N PRO A 54 -12.68 6.72 -31.42
CA PRO A 54 -13.17 5.64 -30.56
C PRO A 54 -12.52 5.64 -29.17
N ASP A 55 -13.28 5.26 -28.14
CA ASP A 55 -12.81 5.24 -26.74
C ASP A 55 -11.65 4.25 -26.54
N THR A 56 -11.65 3.14 -27.27
CA THR A 56 -10.69 2.02 -27.18
C THR A 56 -9.42 2.25 -28.00
N ARG A 57 -8.83 3.43 -27.84
CA ARG A 57 -7.62 3.88 -28.56
C ARG A 57 -6.57 4.43 -27.61
N VAL A 58 -5.32 4.18 -27.97
CA VAL A 58 -4.11 4.57 -27.23
C VAL A 58 -3.22 5.38 -28.16
N THR A 59 -2.53 6.37 -27.61
CA THR A 59 -1.61 7.24 -28.36
C THR A 59 -0.25 7.24 -27.71
N ALA A 60 0.79 7.30 -28.54
CA ALA A 60 2.18 7.41 -28.10
C ALA A 60 3.03 8.07 -29.18
N THR A 61 4.14 8.67 -28.79
CA THR A 61 5.13 9.18 -29.76
C THR A 61 5.99 8.04 -30.29
N ALA A 62 6.48 8.17 -31.52
CA ALA A 62 7.28 7.16 -32.18
C ALA A 62 8.55 6.78 -31.40
N SER A 63 9.10 7.70 -30.62
CA SER A 63 10.26 7.46 -29.74
C SER A 63 10.04 6.39 -28.65
N VAL A 64 8.80 5.92 -28.43
CA VAL A 64 8.50 4.77 -27.56
C VAL A 64 9.06 3.47 -28.14
N LEU A 65 9.23 3.40 -29.46
CA LEU A 65 9.75 2.25 -30.17
C LEU A 65 11.28 2.27 -30.19
N GLU A 66 11.90 1.11 -30.06
CA GLU A 66 13.35 0.96 -30.25
C GLU A 66 13.68 0.99 -31.73
N GLY A 67 14.71 1.74 -32.13
CA GLY A 67 15.15 1.84 -33.52
C GLY A 67 14.46 2.95 -34.34
N THR A 68 13.60 3.77 -33.71
CA THR A 68 12.97 4.93 -34.36
C THR A 68 14.02 5.90 -34.91
N ASP A 69 13.81 6.37 -36.13
CA ASP A 69 14.63 7.38 -36.77
C ASP A 69 14.56 8.70 -35.99
N ALA A 70 15.70 9.37 -35.79
CA ALA A 70 15.78 10.61 -35.02
C ALA A 70 14.83 11.70 -35.55
N GLY A 71 14.66 11.79 -36.86
CA GLY A 71 13.75 12.77 -37.49
C GLY A 71 12.27 12.42 -37.39
N LYS A 72 11.92 11.23 -36.88
CA LYS A 72 10.53 10.75 -36.72
C LYS A 72 10.12 10.57 -35.26
N GLN A 73 11.00 10.84 -34.30
CA GLN A 73 10.79 10.56 -32.87
C GLN A 73 9.51 11.19 -32.26
N HIS A 74 9.06 12.33 -32.80
CA HIS A 74 7.88 13.08 -32.33
C HIS A 74 6.58 12.75 -33.07
N LEU A 75 6.59 11.82 -34.04
CA LEU A 75 5.37 11.43 -34.73
C LEU A 75 4.42 10.70 -33.78
N VAL A 76 3.12 10.95 -33.93
CA VAL A 76 2.08 10.36 -33.08
C VAL A 76 1.51 9.12 -33.75
N GLY A 77 1.59 7.99 -33.05
CA GLY A 77 0.97 6.74 -33.45
C GLY A 77 -0.32 6.48 -32.67
N VAL A 78 -1.23 5.73 -33.28
CA VAL A 78 -2.46 5.26 -32.64
C VAL A 78 -2.48 3.74 -32.62
N TRP A 79 -2.81 3.15 -31.47
CA TRP A 79 -2.98 1.71 -31.28
C TRP A 79 -4.38 1.40 -30.75
N GLU A 80 -4.86 0.20 -31.04
CA GLU A 80 -6.01 -0.38 -30.34
C GLU A 80 -5.63 -0.75 -28.90
N SER A 81 -6.55 -0.50 -27.98
CA SER A 81 -6.32 -0.80 -26.57
C SER A 81 -6.33 -2.31 -26.27
N SER A 82 -5.92 -2.66 -25.05
CA SER A 82 -6.02 -4.02 -24.52
C SER A 82 -6.97 -4.05 -23.34
N LYS A 83 -8.00 -4.88 -23.42
CA LYS A 83 -8.84 -5.22 -22.27
C LYS A 83 -8.30 -6.44 -21.55
N PHE A 84 -8.51 -6.49 -20.24
CA PHE A 84 -8.36 -7.73 -19.49
C PHE A 84 -9.43 -8.74 -19.94
N ASP A 85 -9.01 -9.89 -20.44
CA ASP A 85 -9.90 -10.98 -20.82
C ASP A 85 -9.70 -12.17 -19.86
N PRO A 86 -10.67 -12.46 -18.97
CA PRO A 86 -10.55 -13.58 -18.03
C PRO A 86 -10.58 -14.94 -18.73
N ALA A 87 -11.10 -15.05 -19.95
CA ALA A 87 -11.11 -16.30 -20.73
C ALA A 87 -9.75 -16.56 -21.39
N ASN A 88 -9.01 -15.51 -21.73
CA ASN A 88 -7.71 -15.57 -22.39
C ASN A 88 -6.71 -14.68 -21.66
N LEU A 89 -6.19 -15.19 -20.54
CA LEU A 89 -5.21 -14.45 -19.74
C LEU A 89 -3.98 -14.10 -20.57
N PRO A 90 -3.38 -12.90 -20.35
CA PRO A 90 -2.22 -12.48 -21.12
C PRO A 90 -1.03 -13.39 -20.87
N THR A 91 -0.32 -13.70 -21.95
CA THR A 91 0.92 -14.48 -21.96
C THR A 91 2.10 -13.58 -22.35
N GLU A 92 3.32 -14.10 -22.24
CA GLU A 92 4.53 -13.37 -22.62
C GLU A 92 4.47 -12.87 -24.08
N GLU A 93 3.86 -13.64 -24.99
CA GLU A 93 3.69 -13.26 -26.39
C GLU A 93 2.78 -12.03 -26.56
N ASN A 94 1.75 -11.86 -25.72
CA ASN A 94 0.84 -10.70 -25.80
C ASN A 94 1.54 -9.38 -25.48
N TYR A 95 2.65 -9.41 -24.75
CA TYR A 95 3.46 -8.24 -24.43
C TYR A 95 4.57 -7.97 -25.47
N SER A 96 4.76 -8.88 -26.42
CA SER A 96 5.80 -8.78 -27.43
C SER A 96 5.57 -7.59 -28.38
N LYS A 97 6.66 -7.10 -28.99
CA LYS A 97 6.60 -6.03 -29.99
C LYS A 97 5.72 -6.42 -31.19
N SER A 98 5.73 -7.67 -31.61
CA SER A 98 4.90 -8.16 -32.72
C SER A 98 3.41 -8.15 -32.39
N ALA A 99 3.03 -8.56 -31.16
CA ALA A 99 1.64 -8.49 -30.73
C ALA A 99 1.12 -7.05 -30.66
N LYS A 100 1.96 -6.11 -30.21
CA LYS A 100 1.63 -4.67 -30.20
C LYS A 100 1.55 -4.08 -31.60
N ALA A 101 2.43 -4.49 -32.52
CA ALA A 101 2.36 -4.10 -33.92
C ALA A 101 1.07 -4.59 -34.60
N GLY A 102 0.55 -5.76 -34.22
CA GLY A 102 -0.75 -6.25 -34.70
C GLY A 102 -1.95 -5.40 -34.26
N LYS A 103 -1.78 -4.51 -33.27
CA LYS A 103 -2.79 -3.55 -32.79
C LYS A 103 -2.55 -2.13 -33.28
N PHE A 104 -1.53 -1.91 -34.11
CA PHE A 104 -1.24 -0.59 -34.66
C PHE A 104 -2.31 -0.17 -35.67
N VAL A 105 -2.77 1.08 -35.57
CA VAL A 105 -3.81 1.63 -36.45
C VAL A 105 -3.17 2.49 -37.53
N ARG A 106 -2.46 3.56 -37.14
CA ARG A 106 -1.75 4.45 -38.08
C ARG A 106 -0.84 5.47 -37.37
N TRP A 107 0.07 6.06 -38.15
CA TRP A 107 0.75 7.32 -37.83
C TRP A 107 -0.08 8.51 -38.31
N LEU A 108 -0.16 9.55 -37.48
CA LEU A 108 -0.92 10.78 -37.76
C LEU A 108 -0.05 11.83 -38.47
N VAL A 109 0.46 11.47 -39.63
CA VAL A 109 1.31 12.31 -40.49
C VAL A 109 0.96 12.07 -41.95
N SER A 110 1.16 13.09 -42.79
CA SER A 110 1.05 12.93 -44.23
C SER A 110 2.28 12.26 -44.83
N ASP A 111 2.06 11.37 -45.78
CA ASP A 111 3.11 10.79 -46.63
C ASP A 111 2.57 10.60 -48.05
N ALA A 112 3.45 10.69 -49.05
CA ALA A 112 3.09 10.46 -50.45
C ALA A 112 2.51 9.05 -50.66
N ASN A 113 3.02 8.06 -49.93
CA ASN A 113 2.47 6.72 -49.85
C ASN A 113 1.67 6.56 -48.54
N GLN A 114 0.36 6.79 -48.60
CA GLN A 114 -0.52 6.71 -47.43
C GLN A 114 -0.51 5.35 -46.74
N ASP A 115 -0.36 4.25 -47.49
CA ASP A 115 -0.34 2.89 -46.93
C ASP A 115 0.89 2.66 -46.02
N SER A 116 1.98 3.39 -46.26
CA SER A 116 3.17 3.29 -45.40
C SER A 116 2.88 3.73 -43.96
N THR A 117 2.00 4.73 -43.78
CA THR A 117 1.62 5.26 -42.46
C THR A 117 0.76 4.29 -41.65
N LEU A 118 0.22 3.24 -42.28
CA LEU A 118 -0.53 2.16 -41.62
C LEU A 118 0.37 1.08 -41.04
N SER A 119 1.68 1.11 -41.33
CA SER A 119 2.67 0.20 -40.77
C SER A 119 3.47 0.85 -39.63
N GLN A 120 3.63 0.13 -38.52
CA GLN A 120 4.44 0.61 -37.40
C GLN A 120 5.89 0.87 -37.82
N GLY A 121 6.43 0.07 -38.74
CA GLY A 121 7.81 0.19 -39.25
C GLY A 121 8.11 1.51 -39.97
N PHE A 122 7.09 2.32 -40.29
CA PHE A 122 7.30 3.66 -40.85
C PHE A 122 8.15 4.56 -39.93
N ALA A 123 8.04 4.42 -38.60
CA ALA A 123 8.83 5.18 -37.64
C ALA A 123 10.34 4.85 -37.68
N GLU A 124 10.69 3.61 -38.05
CA GLU A 124 12.07 3.13 -38.16
C GLU A 124 12.67 3.40 -39.54
N SER A 125 11.82 3.72 -40.53
CA SER A 125 12.29 4.10 -41.86
C SER A 125 12.90 5.50 -41.86
N GLY A 126 13.91 5.72 -42.70
CA GLY A 126 14.51 7.04 -42.89
C GLY A 126 13.51 8.11 -43.35
N LEU A 127 13.91 9.36 -43.23
CA LEU A 127 13.08 10.47 -43.72
C LEU A 127 12.92 10.41 -45.26
N PRO A 128 11.78 10.89 -45.81
CA PRO A 128 11.63 11.07 -47.24
C PRO A 128 12.72 11.99 -47.81
N ALA A 129 12.95 11.93 -49.13
CA ALA A 129 13.87 12.82 -49.82
C ALA A 129 13.49 14.30 -49.60
N ASP A 130 14.46 15.21 -49.69
CA ASP A 130 14.26 16.64 -49.39
C ASP A 130 13.17 17.29 -50.25
N ASP A 131 13.02 16.87 -51.51
CA ASP A 131 12.00 17.35 -52.44
C ASP A 131 10.60 16.74 -52.17
N GLN A 132 10.51 15.77 -51.26
CA GLN A 132 9.30 15.04 -50.89
C GLN A 132 8.86 15.31 -49.45
N ARG A 133 9.52 16.22 -48.72
CA ARG A 133 9.17 16.55 -47.33
C ARG A 133 9.10 18.06 -47.09
N VAL A 134 8.46 18.44 -45.99
CA VAL A 134 8.43 19.82 -45.50
C VAL A 134 8.50 19.84 -43.98
N ALA A 135 9.19 20.84 -43.42
CA ALA A 135 9.19 21.08 -41.98
C ALA A 135 7.85 21.66 -41.54
N LEU A 136 7.22 21.00 -40.58
CA LEU A 136 5.99 21.44 -39.91
C LEU A 136 6.30 22.00 -38.52
N VAL A 137 7.36 21.50 -37.89
CA VAL A 137 8.08 22.20 -36.82
C VAL A 137 9.50 22.44 -37.34
N PRO A 138 9.99 23.69 -37.40
CA PRO A 138 11.33 23.98 -37.90
C PRO A 138 12.38 23.63 -36.86
N GLU A 139 13.61 23.43 -37.32
CA GLU A 139 14.77 23.38 -36.44
C GLU A 139 15.11 24.80 -35.98
N LEU A 140 15.24 25.00 -34.67
CA LEU A 140 15.66 26.28 -34.10
C LEU A 140 16.81 26.06 -33.12
N ASN A 141 17.95 26.65 -33.44
CA ASN A 141 19.14 26.62 -32.59
C ASN A 141 19.16 27.86 -31.69
N THR A 142 19.22 27.65 -30.38
CA THR A 142 19.37 28.69 -29.37
C THR A 142 20.69 28.50 -28.61
N SER A 143 21.08 29.46 -27.76
CA SER A 143 22.30 29.34 -26.96
C SER A 143 22.23 28.21 -25.92
N THR A 144 21.02 27.77 -25.56
CA THR A 144 20.70 26.84 -24.47
C THR A 144 20.28 25.46 -24.97
N GLY A 145 19.98 25.31 -26.26
CA GLY A 145 19.61 24.03 -26.87
C GLY A 145 19.03 24.17 -28.29
N THR A 146 18.65 23.03 -28.87
CA THR A 146 18.07 22.92 -30.22
C THR A 146 16.64 22.40 -30.13
N LEU A 147 15.73 23.03 -30.88
CA LEU A 147 14.41 22.48 -31.16
C LEU A 147 14.50 21.51 -32.33
N ASP A 148 14.20 20.23 -32.08
CA ASP A 148 14.19 19.20 -33.12
C ASP A 148 13.04 19.41 -34.11
N PRO A 149 13.31 19.34 -35.43
CA PRO A 149 12.29 19.53 -36.46
C PRO A 149 11.33 18.34 -36.55
N VAL A 150 10.10 18.61 -37.01
CA VAL A 150 9.11 17.58 -37.33
C VAL A 150 8.73 17.70 -38.80
N TRP A 151 8.92 16.61 -39.54
CA TRP A 151 8.73 16.54 -40.99
C TRP A 151 7.39 15.89 -41.35
N GLY A 152 6.76 16.41 -42.41
CA GLY A 152 5.63 15.76 -43.08
C GLY A 152 5.97 15.49 -44.55
N GLY A 153 5.53 14.34 -45.08
CA GLY A 153 5.66 14.00 -46.49
C GLY A 153 4.68 14.80 -47.35
N LEU A 154 5.14 15.27 -48.51
CA LEU A 154 4.36 16.08 -49.45
C LEU A 154 3.41 15.21 -50.26
N VAL A 155 2.11 15.51 -50.17
CA VAL A 155 1.06 14.82 -50.92
C VAL A 155 0.56 15.73 -52.05
N PRO A 156 0.56 15.27 -53.31
CA PRO A 156 0.06 16.06 -54.43
C PRO A 156 -1.46 16.22 -54.39
N VAL A 157 -1.94 17.44 -54.58
CA VAL A 157 -3.38 17.73 -54.72
C VAL A 157 -3.84 17.28 -56.10
N LYS A 158 -4.82 16.36 -56.15
CA LYS A 158 -5.42 15.90 -57.40
C LYS A 158 -6.40 16.96 -57.91
N GLY A 159 -6.06 17.67 -58.99
CA GLY A 159 -6.93 18.70 -59.57
C GLY A 159 -6.32 19.47 -60.76
N LYS A 160 -7.07 20.46 -61.28
CA LYS A 160 -6.62 21.33 -62.39
C LYS A 160 -5.54 22.34 -62.00
N LEU A 161 -5.35 22.58 -60.71
CA LEU A 161 -4.38 23.54 -60.16
C LEU A 161 -3.29 22.75 -59.42
N PRO A 162 -2.02 22.80 -59.88
CA PRO A 162 -0.95 22.03 -59.26
C PRO A 162 -0.54 22.60 -57.90
N GLY A 163 -0.34 21.70 -56.93
CA GLY A 163 0.06 22.02 -55.57
C GLY A 163 0.21 20.75 -54.74
N THR A 164 0.82 20.90 -53.57
CA THR A 164 1.05 19.84 -52.60
C THR A 164 0.62 20.31 -51.22
N TYR A 165 0.35 19.35 -50.35
CA TYR A 165 -0.02 19.60 -48.97
C TYR A 165 0.69 18.61 -48.05
N ALA A 166 0.86 18.99 -46.79
CA ALA A 166 1.40 18.10 -45.76
C ALA A 166 0.80 18.45 -44.39
N TYR A 167 0.75 17.49 -43.48
CA TYR A 167 0.35 17.72 -42.09
C TYR A 167 1.05 16.76 -41.13
N THR A 168 1.06 17.16 -39.86
CA THR A 168 1.46 16.33 -38.73
C THR A 168 0.57 16.67 -37.55
N VAL A 169 0.27 15.66 -36.75
CA VAL A 169 -0.45 15.81 -35.49
C VAL A 169 0.55 15.59 -34.36
N LEU A 170 0.61 16.55 -33.45
CA LEU A 170 1.44 16.53 -32.25
C LEU A 170 0.57 16.23 -31.04
N ASP A 171 1.07 15.38 -30.17
CA ASP A 171 0.39 14.99 -28.94
C ASP A 171 0.75 15.96 -27.81
N GLU A 172 -0.25 16.62 -27.24
CA GLU A 172 -0.03 17.56 -26.13
C GLU A 172 -0.15 16.89 -24.75
N GLY A 173 -0.75 15.70 -24.66
CA GLY A 173 -0.86 14.94 -23.42
C GLY A 173 0.45 14.30 -22.98
N VAL A 174 1.43 14.14 -23.85
CA VAL A 174 2.79 13.66 -23.49
C VAL A 174 3.69 14.74 -22.88
N LYS A 175 3.23 15.99 -22.82
CA LYS A 175 4.01 17.16 -22.39
C LYS A 175 3.55 17.66 -21.02
N ALA A 176 4.41 18.39 -20.29
CA ALA A 176 4.04 19.05 -19.04
C ALA A 176 3.24 20.33 -19.29
N ARG A 177 2.07 20.45 -18.64
CA ARG A 177 1.19 21.61 -18.81
C ARG A 177 1.63 22.80 -17.95
N VAL A 178 2.02 23.90 -18.60
CA VAL A 178 2.64 25.08 -17.95
C VAL A 178 1.63 25.99 -17.26
N ASP A 179 0.43 26.14 -17.84
CA ASP A 179 -0.65 27.03 -17.35
C ASP A 179 -1.58 26.37 -16.32
N ALA A 180 -1.13 25.27 -15.71
CA ALA A 180 -1.88 24.61 -14.63
C ALA A 180 -1.80 25.44 -13.35
N GLY A 181 -2.90 26.03 -12.92
CA GLY A 181 -2.97 26.80 -11.67
C GLY A 181 -3.09 25.91 -10.44
N PHE A 182 -2.75 26.46 -9.29
CA PHE A 182 -2.88 25.84 -7.98
C PHE A 182 -3.80 26.67 -7.09
N ARG A 183 -4.65 26.01 -6.31
CA ARG A 183 -5.39 26.64 -5.21
C ARG A 183 -5.01 25.92 -3.92
N PRO A 184 -4.45 26.61 -2.92
CA PRO A 184 -4.30 26.05 -1.59
C PRO A 184 -5.67 25.60 -1.05
N PRO A 185 -5.75 24.51 -0.26
CA PRO A 185 -6.99 24.16 0.42
C PRO A 185 -7.47 25.33 1.31
N ALA A 186 -8.76 25.65 1.23
CA ALA A 186 -9.37 26.79 1.94
C ALA A 186 -9.74 26.45 3.39
N GLY A 187 -10.05 25.18 3.67
CA GLY A 187 -10.40 24.72 5.01
C GLY A 187 -9.19 24.53 5.93
N ASP A 188 -9.38 24.80 7.22
CA ASP A 188 -8.34 24.66 8.25
C ASP A 188 -8.40 23.32 9.00
N ARG A 189 -9.44 22.50 8.77
CA ARG A 189 -9.56 21.22 9.45
C ARG A 189 -8.61 20.20 8.83
N VAL A 190 -8.17 19.25 9.64
CA VAL A 190 -7.17 18.27 9.22
C VAL A 190 -7.62 17.42 8.02
N GLY A 191 -8.91 17.10 7.91
CA GLY A 191 -9.48 16.38 6.77
C GLY A 191 -9.56 17.21 5.50
N ASP A 192 -9.71 18.53 5.59
CA ASP A 192 -9.67 19.44 4.43
C ASP A 192 -8.24 19.51 3.86
N LEU A 193 -7.25 19.54 4.75
CA LEU A 193 -5.84 19.64 4.42
C LEU A 193 -5.22 18.29 4.01
N ALA A 194 -5.85 17.17 4.39
CA ALA A 194 -5.37 15.81 4.09
C ALA A 194 -5.26 15.54 2.58
N ALA A 195 -6.14 16.14 1.77
CA ALA A 195 -6.12 16.01 0.32
C ALA A 195 -4.81 16.50 -0.31
N SER A 196 -4.13 17.49 0.30
CA SER A 196 -2.87 18.06 -0.21
C SER A 196 -1.69 17.09 -0.22
N LEU A 197 -1.78 15.99 0.53
CA LEU A 197 -0.82 14.89 0.54
C LEU A 197 -1.31 13.67 -0.25
N GLY A 198 -2.58 13.65 -0.68
CA GLY A 198 -3.23 12.49 -1.29
C GLY A 198 -3.11 12.43 -2.81
N THR A 199 -3.08 13.57 -3.50
CA THR A 199 -2.90 13.64 -4.96
C THR A 199 -2.13 14.90 -5.37
N GLY A 200 -1.38 14.83 -6.48
CA GLY A 200 -0.66 15.98 -7.01
C GLY A 200 -1.63 17.09 -7.43
N ALA A 201 -1.24 18.35 -7.33
CA ALA A 201 -2.12 19.49 -7.58
C ALA A 201 -1.85 20.19 -8.94
N ARG A 202 -0.59 20.28 -9.36
CA ARG A 202 -0.18 20.76 -10.70
C ARG A 202 1.22 20.25 -11.03
N PRO A 203 1.58 20.03 -12.30
CA PRO A 203 2.96 19.76 -12.68
C PRO A 203 3.88 20.89 -12.18
N ASP A 204 4.99 20.55 -11.52
CA ASP A 204 5.93 21.56 -11.03
C ASP A 204 6.90 21.93 -12.15
N ILE A 205 6.59 23.02 -12.86
CA ILE A 205 7.34 23.49 -14.03
C ILE A 205 8.73 23.99 -13.64
N ALA A 206 8.89 24.49 -12.41
CA ALA A 206 10.18 24.96 -11.91
C ALA A 206 11.24 23.86 -11.80
N ARG A 207 10.88 22.58 -11.99
CA ARG A 207 11.80 21.44 -12.03
C ARG A 207 12.46 21.21 -13.39
N ILE A 208 11.94 21.84 -14.43
CA ILE A 208 12.53 21.81 -15.76
C ILE A 208 13.63 22.88 -15.80
N PRO A 209 14.88 22.53 -16.15
CA PRO A 209 15.97 23.49 -16.23
C PRO A 209 15.61 24.71 -17.10
N GLY A 210 15.88 25.91 -16.60
CA GLY A 210 15.57 27.18 -17.28
C GLY A 210 14.16 27.72 -17.00
N LEU A 211 13.28 26.94 -16.37
CA LEU A 211 11.90 27.33 -16.03
C LEU A 211 11.68 27.57 -14.53
N GLU A 212 12.74 27.73 -13.74
CA GLU A 212 12.70 27.84 -12.27
C GLU A 212 11.83 29.00 -11.77
N LYS A 213 11.60 30.02 -12.61
CA LYS A 213 10.76 31.18 -12.30
C LYS A 213 9.26 30.89 -12.32
N ILE A 214 8.82 29.79 -12.95
CA ILE A 214 7.41 29.36 -12.98
C ILE A 214 7.13 28.46 -11.77
N ASP A 215 7.36 29.01 -10.58
CA ASP A 215 7.23 28.32 -9.29
C ASP A 215 5.77 28.23 -8.80
N TRP A 216 5.60 27.70 -7.59
CA TRP A 216 4.30 27.56 -6.94
C TRP A 216 3.62 28.91 -6.64
N LYS A 217 4.40 29.97 -6.39
CA LYS A 217 3.86 31.31 -6.15
C LYS A 217 3.33 31.91 -7.44
N ALA A 218 4.04 31.75 -8.56
CA ALA A 218 3.56 32.17 -9.87
C ALA A 218 2.28 31.42 -10.30
N ALA A 219 2.06 30.22 -9.77
CA ALA A 219 0.90 29.37 -10.07
C ALA A 219 -0.27 29.49 -9.08
N ASP A 220 -0.12 30.19 -7.96
CA ASP A 220 -1.18 30.35 -6.97
C ASP A 220 -2.31 31.25 -7.52
N LEU A 221 -3.48 30.65 -7.73
CA LEU A 221 -4.66 31.32 -8.30
C LEU A 221 -5.35 32.27 -7.31
N THR A 222 -4.91 32.31 -6.05
CA THR A 222 -5.40 33.29 -5.05
C THR A 222 -4.66 34.62 -5.12
N GLU A 223 -3.53 34.68 -5.80
CA GLU A 223 -2.75 35.91 -6.02
C GLU A 223 -3.43 36.82 -7.06
N GLY A 224 -3.72 38.06 -6.69
CA GLY A 224 -4.50 39.00 -7.52
C GLY A 224 -3.86 39.37 -8.86
N ASP A 225 -2.53 39.36 -8.95
CA ASP A 225 -1.76 39.70 -10.17
C ASP A 225 -1.36 38.46 -11.01
N ASN A 226 -1.96 37.30 -10.75
CA ASN A 226 -1.58 36.05 -11.43
C ASN A 226 -1.81 36.15 -12.96
N LEU A 227 -0.74 35.99 -13.75
CA LEU A 227 -0.77 36.05 -15.23
C LEU A 227 -0.99 34.69 -15.91
N LEU A 228 -1.03 33.59 -15.13
CA LEU A 228 -1.06 32.22 -15.64
C LEU A 228 -2.30 31.97 -16.52
N HIS A 229 -3.44 32.55 -16.14
CA HIS A 229 -4.70 32.45 -16.92
C HIS A 229 -4.65 33.12 -18.31
N LYS A 230 -3.63 33.95 -18.58
CA LYS A 230 -3.42 34.62 -19.87
C LYS A 230 -2.54 33.82 -20.83
N VAL A 231 -1.96 32.71 -20.38
CA VAL A 231 -1.08 31.85 -21.19
C VAL A 231 -1.94 30.90 -22.02
N GLY A 232 -2.13 31.25 -23.30
CA GLY A 232 -2.95 30.49 -24.24
C GLY A 232 -2.18 29.79 -25.37
N SER A 233 -0.89 30.06 -25.51
CA SER A 233 -0.02 29.48 -26.54
C SER A 233 1.42 29.34 -26.05
N PHE A 234 2.20 28.51 -26.75
CA PHE A 234 3.63 28.34 -26.49
C PHE A 234 4.37 29.70 -26.45
N ALA A 235 4.12 30.59 -27.41
CA ALA A 235 4.73 31.92 -27.46
C ALA A 235 4.39 32.75 -26.20
N THR A 236 3.14 32.73 -25.74
CA THR A 236 2.75 33.43 -24.51
C THR A 236 3.34 32.80 -23.25
N GLY A 237 3.65 31.50 -23.26
CA GLY A 237 4.39 30.84 -22.17
C GLY A 237 5.82 31.37 -22.04
N GLY A 238 6.52 31.54 -23.16
CA GLY A 238 7.84 32.20 -23.18
C GLY A 238 7.78 33.66 -22.71
N LEU A 239 6.71 34.39 -23.06
CA LEU A 239 6.49 35.75 -22.55
C LEU A 239 6.20 35.78 -21.04
N LEU A 240 5.45 34.80 -20.52
CA LEU A 240 5.25 34.64 -19.07
C LEU A 240 6.60 34.45 -18.38
N LEU A 241 7.43 33.51 -18.87
CA LEU A 241 8.76 33.28 -18.31
C LEU A 241 9.60 34.55 -18.31
N LYS A 242 9.62 35.31 -19.41
CA LYS A 242 10.32 36.60 -19.48
C LYS A 242 9.78 37.61 -18.47
N SER A 243 8.46 37.68 -18.28
CA SER A 243 7.85 38.59 -17.30
C SER A 243 8.23 38.26 -15.86
N LEU A 244 8.53 36.99 -15.58
CA LEU A 244 9.02 36.50 -14.29
C LEU A 244 10.56 36.58 -14.16
N GLY A 245 11.24 37.17 -15.16
CA GLY A 245 12.69 37.38 -15.18
C GLY A 245 13.52 36.21 -15.72
N GLY A 246 12.92 35.27 -16.45
CA GLY A 246 13.63 34.21 -17.19
C GLY A 246 13.96 34.58 -18.65
N SER A 247 14.57 33.65 -19.40
CA SER A 247 14.94 33.85 -20.82
C SER A 247 14.00 33.11 -21.77
N LEU A 248 13.65 33.73 -22.91
CA LEU A 248 12.94 33.01 -23.98
C LEU A 248 13.80 31.90 -24.60
N GLU A 249 15.12 32.05 -24.60
CA GLU A 249 16.04 31.06 -25.16
C GLU A 249 15.94 29.74 -24.40
N ASP A 250 15.72 29.77 -23.08
CA ASP A 250 15.49 28.57 -22.28
C ASP A 250 14.17 27.85 -22.62
N TYR A 251 13.18 28.59 -23.12
CA TYR A 251 11.84 28.04 -23.38
C TYR A 251 11.73 27.37 -24.76
N THR A 252 12.37 27.92 -25.79
CA THR A 252 12.23 27.46 -27.19
C THR A 252 12.58 25.97 -27.39
N PRO A 253 13.68 25.42 -26.84
CA PRO A 253 14.01 24.01 -26.98
C PRO A 253 12.97 23.06 -26.36
N LEU A 254 12.17 23.54 -25.40
CA LEU A 254 11.21 22.75 -24.62
C LEU A 254 9.83 22.59 -25.30
N TYR A 255 9.71 22.90 -26.60
CA TYR A 255 8.45 22.78 -27.36
C TYR A 255 7.86 21.36 -27.37
N HIS A 256 8.73 20.34 -27.32
CA HIS A 256 8.31 18.93 -27.27
C HIS A 256 8.09 18.42 -25.83
N ASP A 257 8.48 19.20 -24.83
CA ASP A 257 8.41 18.84 -23.41
C ASP A 257 7.30 19.58 -22.64
N THR A 258 6.87 20.74 -23.13
CA THR A 258 5.92 21.63 -22.46
C THR A 258 4.72 21.96 -23.34
N THR A 259 3.57 22.21 -22.72
CA THR A 259 2.33 22.59 -23.40
C THR A 259 1.52 23.60 -22.61
N THR A 260 0.65 24.33 -23.30
CA THR A 260 -0.40 25.17 -22.71
C THR A 260 -1.79 24.58 -22.93
N SER A 261 -1.88 23.44 -23.61
CA SER A 261 -3.12 22.90 -24.15
C SER A 261 -3.17 21.39 -23.96
N SER A 262 -3.48 20.93 -22.74
CA SER A 262 -3.74 19.52 -22.45
C SER A 262 -4.98 19.35 -21.57
N LEU A 263 -6.07 18.84 -22.14
CA LEU A 263 -7.28 18.43 -21.46
C LEU A 263 -7.56 16.95 -21.78
N GLY A 264 -7.73 16.14 -20.74
CA GLY A 264 -8.09 14.73 -20.86
C GLY A 264 -9.53 14.45 -20.50
N LEU A 265 -10.08 13.40 -21.11
CA LEU A 265 -11.35 12.79 -20.71
C LEU A 265 -11.11 11.64 -19.74
N PHE A 266 -12.09 11.40 -18.87
CA PHE A 266 -12.15 10.20 -18.06
C PHE A 266 -12.67 9.02 -18.88
N THR A 267 -11.89 8.57 -19.86
CA THR A 267 -12.26 7.47 -20.77
C THR A 267 -11.83 6.11 -20.18
N ASP A 268 -12.70 5.10 -20.20
CA ASP A 268 -12.33 3.70 -19.98
C ASP A 268 -11.76 3.14 -21.29
N VAL A 269 -10.44 3.26 -21.45
CA VAL A 269 -9.75 2.87 -22.69
C VAL A 269 -9.80 1.36 -22.92
N ALA A 270 -9.87 0.56 -21.85
CA ALA A 270 -9.89 -0.90 -21.96
C ALA A 270 -11.24 -1.41 -22.46
N ASN A 271 -12.35 -0.97 -21.86
CA ASN A 271 -13.69 -1.48 -22.15
C ASN A 271 -14.50 -0.59 -23.10
N GLY A 272 -14.08 0.67 -23.28
CA GLY A 272 -14.84 1.70 -23.98
C GLY A 272 -15.86 2.39 -23.08
N GLY A 273 -16.21 3.64 -23.40
CA GLY A 273 -17.08 4.49 -22.61
C GLY A 273 -16.32 5.42 -21.67
N LEU A 274 -17.06 6.13 -20.82
CA LEU A 274 -16.50 6.95 -19.75
C LEU A 274 -16.34 6.12 -18.47
N LYS A 275 -15.36 6.51 -17.64
CA LYS A 275 -15.11 5.93 -16.32
C LYS A 275 -16.27 6.21 -15.38
N GLN A 276 -16.43 5.34 -14.41
CA GLN A 276 -17.42 5.47 -13.34
C GLN A 276 -16.82 6.22 -12.16
N ASP A 277 -17.62 7.11 -11.55
CA ASP A 277 -17.18 7.86 -10.39
C ASP A 277 -17.28 7.05 -9.09
N LEU A 278 -16.14 6.83 -8.43
CA LEU A 278 -16.12 6.16 -7.12
C LEU A 278 -16.66 7.03 -6.00
N ASN A 279 -16.56 8.35 -6.08
CA ASN A 279 -17.13 9.19 -5.02
C ASN A 279 -18.64 9.01 -4.94
N SER A 280 -19.33 8.85 -6.08
CA SER A 280 -20.75 8.54 -6.12
C SER A 280 -21.11 7.19 -5.47
N ILE A 281 -20.30 6.15 -5.68
CA ILE A 281 -20.54 4.81 -5.14
C ILE A 281 -20.27 4.76 -3.63
N LEU A 282 -19.20 5.43 -3.18
CA LEU A 282 -18.69 5.32 -1.82
C LEU A 282 -19.33 6.32 -0.84
N ASN A 283 -20.00 7.37 -1.33
CA ASN A 283 -20.67 8.36 -0.50
C ASN A 283 -22.19 8.28 -0.50
N ALA A 284 -22.79 7.33 -1.22
CA ALA A 284 -24.20 6.99 -1.11
C ALA A 284 -24.59 6.58 0.32
N ASP A 285 -25.88 6.67 0.66
CA ASP A 285 -26.39 6.29 2.00
C ASP A 285 -26.20 4.80 2.30
N SER A 286 -26.22 3.99 1.25
CA SER A 286 -25.92 2.57 1.26
C SER A 286 -25.22 2.18 -0.03
N LEU A 287 -24.52 1.05 -0.03
CA LEU A 287 -23.92 0.53 -1.25
C LEU A 287 -25.01 0.24 -2.32
N PRO A 288 -24.88 0.75 -3.56
CA PRO A 288 -25.89 0.52 -4.61
C PRO A 288 -26.06 -0.97 -4.94
N ALA A 289 -27.22 -1.42 -5.45
CA ALA A 289 -27.49 -2.84 -5.64
C ALA A 289 -26.56 -3.53 -6.65
N ALA A 290 -26.04 -2.76 -7.62
CA ALA A 290 -25.00 -3.21 -8.54
C ALA A 290 -23.68 -3.62 -7.84
N TYR A 291 -23.47 -3.18 -6.59
CA TYR A 291 -22.28 -3.48 -5.78
C TYR A 291 -22.62 -4.12 -4.43
N ALA A 292 -23.89 -4.34 -4.11
CA ALA A 292 -24.33 -4.89 -2.83
C ALA A 292 -24.67 -6.40 -2.93
N GLY A 293 -24.79 -7.05 -1.76
CA GLY A 293 -25.15 -8.47 -1.68
C GLY A 293 -24.18 -9.38 -2.45
N GLN A 294 -24.71 -10.24 -3.30
CA GLN A 294 -23.89 -11.14 -4.14
C GLN A 294 -23.06 -10.38 -5.18
N ASN A 295 -23.49 -9.18 -5.59
CA ASN A 295 -22.79 -8.33 -6.57
C ASN A 295 -21.62 -7.54 -5.95
N SER A 296 -21.36 -7.70 -4.64
CA SER A 296 -20.25 -7.03 -3.97
C SER A 296 -18.86 -7.57 -4.32
N ARG A 297 -18.78 -8.72 -4.98
CA ARG A 297 -17.54 -9.42 -5.33
C ARG A 297 -16.78 -8.73 -6.44
N MET A 298 -15.59 -8.22 -6.15
CA MET A 298 -14.84 -7.41 -7.11
C MET A 298 -14.33 -8.23 -8.31
N TYR A 299 -13.89 -9.48 -8.11
CA TYR A 299 -13.28 -10.26 -9.18
C TYR A 299 -14.31 -11.01 -10.01
N SER A 300 -15.13 -11.85 -9.38
CA SER A 300 -16.04 -12.72 -10.14
C SER A 300 -17.15 -11.94 -10.85
N VAL A 301 -17.69 -10.88 -10.22
CA VAL A 301 -18.82 -10.13 -10.76
C VAL A 301 -18.36 -8.95 -11.61
N HIS A 302 -17.42 -8.14 -11.11
CA HIS A 302 -17.04 -6.90 -11.81
C HIS A 302 -15.89 -7.09 -12.80
N LEU A 303 -14.90 -7.94 -12.51
CA LEU A 303 -13.82 -8.24 -13.46
C LEU A 303 -14.16 -9.44 -14.38
N GLY A 304 -15.13 -10.27 -14.00
CA GLY A 304 -15.46 -11.52 -14.69
C GLY A 304 -14.42 -12.62 -14.50
N TYR A 305 -13.47 -12.45 -13.57
CA TYR A 305 -12.41 -13.42 -13.31
C TYR A 305 -12.89 -14.53 -12.37
N PRO A 306 -12.88 -15.81 -12.79
CA PRO A 306 -13.36 -16.90 -11.97
C PRO A 306 -12.43 -17.13 -10.78
N VAL A 307 -12.95 -16.94 -9.56
CA VAL A 307 -12.24 -17.25 -8.33
C VAL A 307 -12.69 -18.62 -7.85
N ALA A 308 -11.77 -19.59 -7.88
CA ALA A 308 -12.04 -20.93 -7.38
C ALA A 308 -12.44 -20.86 -5.89
N SER A 309 -13.63 -21.38 -5.56
CA SER A 309 -14.06 -21.57 -4.18
C SER A 309 -13.60 -22.93 -3.68
N ASN A 310 -13.01 -22.98 -2.49
CA ASN A 310 -12.87 -24.23 -1.77
C ASN A 310 -14.01 -24.28 -0.75
N GLY A 311 -14.89 -25.29 -0.83
CA GLY A 311 -16.09 -25.41 0.02
C GLY A 311 -15.83 -25.37 1.53
N THR A 312 -14.56 -25.53 1.95
CA THR A 312 -14.11 -25.49 3.35
C THR A 312 -13.52 -24.12 3.78
N ALA A 313 -13.12 -23.26 2.83
CA ALA A 313 -12.33 -22.05 3.11
C ALA A 313 -12.89 -20.75 2.50
N GLY A 314 -14.02 -20.79 1.78
CA GLY A 314 -14.59 -19.60 1.13
C GLY A 314 -13.84 -19.17 -0.14
N GLN A 315 -14.26 -18.08 -0.77
CA GLN A 315 -13.53 -17.43 -1.87
C GLN A 315 -12.55 -16.43 -1.27
N SER A 316 -11.38 -16.20 -1.86
CA SER A 316 -10.38 -15.23 -1.36
C SER A 316 -10.54 -13.83 -1.94
N GLU A 317 -11.69 -13.49 -2.54
CA GLU A 317 -11.86 -12.24 -3.28
C GLU A 317 -12.26 -11.02 -2.41
N PRO A 318 -11.75 -9.81 -2.72
CA PRO A 318 -12.19 -8.58 -2.07
C PRO A 318 -13.64 -8.20 -2.41
N SER A 319 -14.27 -7.40 -1.54
CA SER A 319 -15.64 -6.91 -1.77
C SER A 319 -15.77 -5.38 -1.76
N TRP A 320 -16.73 -4.86 -2.52
CA TRP A 320 -17.12 -3.44 -2.50
C TRP A 320 -17.68 -3.01 -1.16
N ALA A 321 -18.32 -3.90 -0.41
CA ALA A 321 -18.80 -3.62 0.95
C ALA A 321 -17.63 -3.27 1.90
N GLN A 322 -16.50 -3.95 1.75
CA GLN A 322 -15.29 -3.64 2.52
C GLN A 322 -14.77 -2.23 2.21
N VAL A 323 -14.71 -1.86 0.93
CA VAL A 323 -14.27 -0.53 0.49
C VAL A 323 -15.21 0.57 0.99
N PHE A 324 -16.52 0.37 0.85
CA PHE A 324 -17.56 1.31 1.29
C PHE A 324 -17.50 1.58 2.81
N ASN A 325 -17.37 0.50 3.60
CA ASN A 325 -17.24 0.61 5.04
C ASN A 325 -15.99 1.39 5.46
N PHE A 326 -14.87 1.16 4.77
CA PHE A 326 -13.62 1.90 5.00
C PHE A 326 -13.74 3.39 4.63
N ALA A 327 -14.29 3.70 3.45
CA ALA A 327 -14.47 5.08 2.98
C ALA A 327 -15.37 5.90 3.91
N SER A 328 -16.36 5.26 4.54
CA SER A 328 -17.31 5.90 5.46
C SER A 328 -16.78 6.10 6.88
N VAL A 329 -15.59 5.60 7.22
CA VAL A 329 -15.05 5.69 8.60
C VAL A 329 -14.91 7.13 9.07
N HIS A 330 -14.49 8.05 8.19
CA HIS A 330 -14.27 9.46 8.51
C HIS A 330 -15.51 10.13 9.13
N LYS A 331 -16.71 9.72 8.70
CA LYS A 331 -18.00 10.20 9.22
C LYS A 331 -18.22 9.83 10.69
N THR A 332 -17.56 8.77 11.16
CA THR A 332 -17.74 8.20 12.51
C THR A 332 -16.57 8.47 13.47
N LEU A 333 -15.54 9.18 13.03
CA LEU A 333 -14.39 9.50 13.88
C LEU A 333 -14.78 10.48 14.99
N THR A 334 -14.36 10.18 16.21
CA THR A 334 -14.56 11.06 17.38
C THR A 334 -13.31 11.91 17.63
N ASN A 335 -13.46 13.03 18.33
CA ASN A 335 -12.33 13.84 18.78
C ASN A 335 -12.04 13.55 20.27
N LYS A 336 -10.99 12.76 20.54
CA LYS A 336 -10.53 12.40 21.89
C LYS A 336 -9.00 12.41 21.95
N ASN A 337 -8.42 12.66 23.12
CA ASN A 337 -6.97 12.62 23.37
C ASN A 337 -6.14 13.41 22.33
N GLY A 338 -6.62 14.60 21.96
CA GLY A 338 -5.92 15.56 21.10
C GLY A 338 -6.10 15.36 19.59
N GLY A 339 -6.99 14.47 19.13
CA GLY A 339 -7.30 14.36 17.71
C GLY A 339 -8.23 13.21 17.32
N PRO A 340 -8.16 12.76 16.05
CA PRO A 340 -9.01 11.70 15.52
C PRO A 340 -8.86 10.40 16.31
N THR A 341 -9.99 9.86 16.75
CA THR A 341 -10.08 8.63 17.52
C THR A 341 -11.09 7.68 16.89
N LEU A 342 -10.59 6.51 16.55
CA LEU A 342 -11.32 5.39 15.99
C LEU A 342 -11.70 4.41 17.10
N ALA A 343 -12.98 4.09 17.21
CA ALA A 343 -13.43 2.99 18.05
C ALA A 343 -13.20 1.65 17.34
N MET A 344 -12.72 0.66 18.08
CA MET A 344 -12.60 -0.72 17.59
C MET A 344 -13.95 -1.21 17.06
N LYS A 345 -13.99 -1.71 15.83
CA LYS A 345 -15.20 -2.27 15.21
C LYS A 345 -15.00 -3.76 14.92
N VAL A 346 -15.99 -4.55 15.32
CA VAL A 346 -15.99 -6.02 15.19
C VAL A 346 -17.15 -6.46 14.31
N PRO A 347 -16.95 -7.36 13.34
CA PRO A 347 -18.04 -7.98 12.59
C PRO A 347 -19.02 -8.79 13.50
N PRO A 348 -20.35 -8.63 13.37
CA PRO A 348 -21.33 -9.26 14.27
C PRO A 348 -21.37 -10.80 14.30
N SER A 349 -20.78 -11.51 13.32
CA SER A 349 -21.03 -12.94 13.05
C SER A 349 -19.88 -13.90 13.41
N TRP A 350 -18.85 -13.47 14.13
CA TRP A 350 -17.72 -14.33 14.50
C TRP A 350 -18.01 -15.19 15.73
N PHE A 351 -18.73 -16.30 15.56
CA PHE A 351 -18.92 -17.31 16.60
C PHE A 351 -18.21 -18.62 16.18
N THR A 352 -17.19 -19.02 16.97
CA THR A 352 -16.65 -20.40 17.06
C THR A 352 -16.31 -21.17 15.78
N GLN A 353 -15.46 -20.65 14.90
CA GLN A 353 -14.98 -21.47 13.78
C GLN A 353 -13.46 -21.51 13.62
N LEU A 354 -12.98 -22.72 13.29
CA LEU A 354 -11.64 -23.01 12.75
C LEU A 354 -11.45 -22.42 11.34
N SER A 355 -12.54 -21.92 10.72
CA SER A 355 -12.58 -21.20 9.44
C SER A 355 -13.47 -19.95 9.58
N PRO A 356 -13.07 -18.75 9.14
CA PRO A 356 -13.94 -17.58 9.20
C PRO A 356 -15.26 -17.77 8.41
N PRO A 357 -16.39 -17.17 8.85
CA PRO A 357 -17.64 -17.23 8.10
C PRO A 357 -17.53 -16.51 6.75
N PRO A 358 -18.31 -16.90 5.71
CA PRO A 358 -18.29 -16.29 4.37
C PRO A 358 -18.44 -14.76 4.35
N ASN A 359 -19.07 -14.20 5.39
CA ASN A 359 -19.36 -12.76 5.49
C ASN A 359 -18.19 -11.93 6.04
N PHE A 360 -17.07 -12.56 6.45
CA PHE A 360 -15.88 -11.83 6.93
C PHE A 360 -15.32 -10.86 5.89
N GLN A 361 -15.53 -11.15 4.61
CA GLN A 361 -15.03 -10.35 3.49
C GLN A 361 -15.77 -9.02 3.28
N GLN A 362 -16.82 -8.75 4.06
CA GLN A 362 -17.71 -7.59 3.85
C GLN A 362 -17.40 -6.40 4.77
N ALA A 363 -16.51 -6.54 5.75
CA ALA A 363 -16.12 -5.45 6.66
C ALA A 363 -14.60 -5.40 6.83
N ALA A 364 -14.01 -4.20 6.75
CA ALA A 364 -12.61 -3.99 7.12
C ALA A 364 -12.50 -4.04 8.66
N PRO A 365 -11.87 -5.07 9.26
CA PRO A 365 -11.73 -5.12 10.71
C PRO A 365 -10.85 -3.97 11.19
N MET A 366 -11.32 -3.25 12.21
CA MET A 366 -10.64 -2.09 12.78
C MET A 366 -10.23 -2.41 14.22
N MET A 367 -9.05 -3.01 14.40
CA MET A 367 -8.62 -3.64 15.66
C MET A 367 -7.11 -3.51 15.86
N PRO A 368 -6.61 -3.59 17.11
CA PRO A 368 -5.17 -3.61 17.34
C PRO A 368 -4.55 -4.90 16.76
N SER A 369 -3.29 -4.81 16.35
CA SER A 369 -2.50 -5.98 15.95
C SER A 369 -1.84 -6.59 17.18
N LEU A 370 -1.88 -7.92 17.26
CA LEU A 370 -1.08 -8.64 18.25
C LEU A 370 0.39 -8.54 17.83
N LEU A 371 1.30 -8.14 18.70
CA LEU A 371 2.74 -8.14 18.37
C LEU A 371 3.48 -9.29 19.01
N LYS A 372 3.25 -9.51 20.30
CA LYS A 372 3.93 -10.55 21.07
C LYS A 372 2.95 -11.13 22.08
N VAL A 373 2.93 -12.44 22.18
CA VAL A 373 2.39 -13.12 23.36
C VAL A 373 3.49 -14.00 23.91
N GLN A 374 3.92 -13.68 25.13
CA GLN A 374 5.04 -14.32 25.78
C GLN A 374 4.58 -14.97 27.08
N ILE A 375 5.14 -16.13 27.37
CA ILE A 375 5.06 -16.78 28.67
C ILE A 375 6.49 -16.99 29.14
N TYR A 376 6.88 -16.30 30.21
CA TYR A 376 8.17 -16.54 30.82
C TYR A 376 8.04 -17.58 31.93
N TYR A 377 9.06 -18.41 32.04
CA TYR A 377 9.16 -19.48 33.01
C TYR A 377 10.24 -19.12 34.02
N SER A 378 9.86 -19.12 35.29
CA SER A 378 10.76 -18.78 36.40
C SER A 378 10.70 -19.81 37.51
N LEU A 379 11.83 -20.03 38.17
CA LEU A 379 11.92 -20.80 39.42
C LEU A 379 11.67 -19.88 40.60
N ILE A 380 10.87 -20.34 41.56
CA ILE A 380 10.61 -19.66 42.84
C ILE A 380 10.75 -20.69 43.95
N ALA A 381 11.42 -20.32 45.04
CA ALA A 381 11.58 -21.13 46.23
C ALA A 381 10.87 -20.44 47.40
N VAL A 382 9.88 -21.11 47.98
CA VAL A 382 9.09 -20.62 49.10
C VAL A 382 9.65 -21.23 50.38
N PRO A 383 10.00 -20.44 51.42
CA PRO A 383 10.47 -21.01 52.67
C PRO A 383 9.38 -21.86 53.32
N LEU A 384 9.77 -23.00 53.91
CA LEU A 384 8.82 -23.88 54.61
C LEU A 384 8.28 -23.24 55.89
N ALA A 385 9.10 -22.42 56.56
CA ALA A 385 8.67 -21.60 57.68
C ALA A 385 8.03 -20.29 57.17
N ARG A 386 6.87 -19.95 57.72
CA ARG A 386 6.05 -18.81 57.29
C ARG A 386 6.75 -17.46 57.45
N ASP A 387 7.58 -17.34 58.48
CA ASP A 387 8.39 -16.17 58.78
C ASP A 387 9.69 -16.09 57.97
N GLY A 388 9.99 -17.13 57.17
CA GLY A 388 11.22 -17.22 56.39
C GLY A 388 12.43 -17.77 57.15
N ASN A 389 12.25 -18.21 58.40
CA ASN A 389 13.36 -18.79 59.16
C ASN A 389 13.81 -20.11 58.52
N ILE A 390 15.12 -20.25 58.26
CA ILE A 390 15.72 -21.47 57.68
C ILE A 390 16.56 -22.28 58.68
N SER A 391 16.67 -21.80 59.91
CA SER A 391 17.50 -22.38 60.97
C SER A 391 16.66 -23.13 62.01
N THR A 392 15.49 -22.58 62.36
CA THR A 392 14.62 -23.12 63.41
C THR A 392 13.39 -23.80 62.80
N LYS A 393 13.12 -25.04 63.21
CA LYS A 393 11.94 -25.77 62.75
C LYS A 393 10.65 -25.12 63.31
N PRO A 394 9.61 -24.90 62.49
CA PRO A 394 8.32 -24.46 62.98
C PRO A 394 7.72 -25.47 63.98
N ALA A 395 7.22 -24.97 65.12
CA ALA A 395 6.71 -25.78 66.23
C ALA A 395 5.18 -26.00 66.16
N THR A 396 4.43 -25.09 65.54
CA THR A 396 2.97 -25.19 65.37
C THR A 396 2.57 -25.15 63.89
N ALA A 397 1.41 -25.72 63.56
CA ALA A 397 0.89 -25.73 62.19
C ALA A 397 0.77 -24.32 61.57
N SER A 398 0.46 -23.29 62.36
CA SER A 398 0.34 -21.89 61.91
C SER A 398 1.66 -21.21 61.53
N GLN A 399 2.80 -21.78 61.95
CA GLN A 399 4.15 -21.28 61.65
C GLN A 399 4.72 -21.88 60.35
N TRP A 400 4.07 -22.89 59.78
CA TRP A 400 4.39 -23.38 58.45
C TRP A 400 3.75 -22.47 57.39
N THR A 401 4.44 -22.28 56.27
CA THR A 401 3.93 -21.45 55.16
C THR A 401 2.65 -22.03 54.57
N ASP A 402 2.55 -23.37 54.55
CA ASP A 402 1.32 -24.09 54.31
C ASP A 402 0.73 -24.59 55.64
N THR A 403 -0.52 -24.25 55.91
CA THR A 403 -1.21 -24.58 57.16
C THR A 403 -2.08 -25.84 57.07
N GLU A 404 -2.18 -26.47 55.89
CA GLU A 404 -2.98 -27.68 55.70
C GLU A 404 -2.33 -28.88 56.41
N SER A 405 -3.09 -29.58 57.26
CA SER A 405 -2.53 -30.58 58.19
C SER A 405 -1.77 -31.72 57.50
N GLY A 406 -2.19 -32.15 56.31
CA GLY A 406 -1.49 -33.18 55.53
C GLY A 406 -0.17 -32.68 54.92
N LEU A 407 -0.11 -31.41 54.52
CA LEU A 407 1.05 -30.79 53.88
C LEU A 407 2.08 -30.34 54.92
N VAL A 408 1.63 -29.88 56.09
CA VAL A 408 2.46 -29.62 57.27
C VAL A 408 3.25 -30.88 57.67
N ALA A 409 2.63 -32.06 57.63
CA ALA A 409 3.31 -33.32 57.95
C ALA A 409 4.44 -33.63 56.96
N TRP A 410 4.22 -33.37 55.67
CA TRP A 410 5.23 -33.56 54.63
C TRP A 410 6.35 -32.53 54.72
N ALA A 411 6.02 -31.25 54.90
CA ALA A 411 6.98 -30.17 55.08
C ALA A 411 7.83 -30.37 56.34
N SER A 412 7.23 -30.81 57.45
CA SER A 412 7.91 -31.17 58.69
C SER A 412 8.91 -32.31 58.51
N THR A 413 8.51 -33.33 57.75
CA THR A 413 9.38 -34.47 57.43
C THR A 413 10.54 -34.05 56.50
N ALA A 414 10.25 -33.22 55.49
CA ALA A 414 11.28 -32.68 54.59
C ALA A 414 12.27 -31.77 55.33
N TRP A 415 11.79 -31.00 56.31
CA TRP A 415 12.62 -30.14 57.15
C TRP A 415 13.67 -30.93 57.95
N ASP A 416 13.27 -32.04 58.56
CA ASP A 416 14.17 -32.91 59.34
C ASP A 416 15.29 -33.51 58.47
N LYS A 417 15.15 -33.40 57.16
CA LYS A 417 16.00 -34.02 56.15
C LYS A 417 16.76 -32.99 55.33
N GLY A 418 16.79 -31.75 55.82
CA GLY A 418 17.63 -30.67 55.30
C GLY A 418 16.93 -29.73 54.32
N ALA A 419 15.69 -30.01 53.91
CA ALA A 419 14.94 -29.08 53.07
C ALA A 419 14.53 -27.83 53.86
N ARG A 420 14.63 -26.66 53.23
CA ARG A 420 14.21 -25.37 53.81
C ARG A 420 13.25 -24.62 52.90
N TYR A 421 13.21 -25.00 51.62
CA TYR A 421 12.38 -24.38 50.62
C TYR A 421 11.50 -25.40 49.90
N PHE A 422 10.40 -24.89 49.36
CA PHE A 422 9.49 -25.54 48.45
C PHE A 422 9.55 -24.82 47.09
N MET A 423 9.95 -25.53 46.04
CA MET A 423 10.16 -24.99 44.70
C MET A 423 8.89 -25.05 43.87
N MET A 424 8.64 -23.97 43.13
CA MET A 424 7.55 -23.82 42.19
C MET A 424 8.06 -23.27 40.86
N ILE A 425 7.30 -23.52 39.80
CA ILE A 425 7.50 -22.84 38.51
C ILE A 425 6.42 -21.76 38.37
N CYS A 426 6.85 -20.52 38.14
CA CYS A 426 5.96 -19.41 37.80
C CYS A 426 5.92 -19.21 36.29
N MET A 427 4.71 -19.14 35.73
CA MET A 427 4.42 -18.84 34.33
C MET A 427 3.82 -17.45 34.21
N ALA A 428 4.61 -16.50 33.76
CA ALA A 428 4.28 -15.09 33.71
C ALA A 428 3.87 -14.67 32.27
N PRO A 429 2.57 -14.38 32.02
CA PRO A 429 2.11 -13.97 30.70
C PRO A 429 2.34 -12.48 30.45
N VAL A 430 2.79 -12.15 29.23
CA VAL A 430 2.91 -10.78 28.73
C VAL A 430 2.31 -10.70 27.34
N VAL A 431 1.44 -9.71 27.13
CA VAL A 431 0.81 -9.42 25.84
C VAL A 431 1.28 -8.05 25.37
N THR A 432 1.75 -7.95 24.13
CA THR A 432 2.05 -6.67 23.49
C THR A 432 1.11 -6.46 22.32
N LEU A 433 0.42 -5.31 22.33
CA LEU A 433 -0.43 -4.86 21.24
C LEU A 433 0.21 -3.71 20.48
N HIS A 434 -0.20 -3.55 19.24
CA HIS A 434 0.16 -2.44 18.36
C HIS A 434 -1.10 -1.80 17.81
N ASN A 435 -1.14 -0.47 17.84
CA ASN A 435 -2.09 0.30 17.06
C ASN A 435 -1.49 0.52 15.66
N PRO A 436 -1.94 -0.20 14.61
CA PRO A 436 -1.37 -0.06 13.26
C PRO A 436 -1.85 1.20 12.53
N TYR A 437 -2.75 1.98 13.13
CA TYR A 437 -3.42 3.10 12.46
C TYR A 437 -2.75 4.45 12.74
N ASN A 438 -2.95 5.38 11.81
CA ASN A 438 -2.49 6.76 11.94
C ASN A 438 -3.35 7.63 12.89
N VAL A 439 -4.33 7.04 13.57
CA VAL A 439 -5.25 7.72 14.51
C VAL A 439 -5.22 7.04 15.88
N ASN A 440 -5.79 7.69 16.90
CA ASN A 440 -5.99 7.05 18.20
C ASN A 440 -6.94 5.84 18.02
N LEU A 441 -6.64 4.73 18.70
CA LEU A 441 -7.49 3.54 18.70
C LEU A 441 -8.08 3.33 20.09
N GLU A 442 -9.40 3.44 20.20
CA GLU A 442 -10.16 3.07 21.40
C GLU A 442 -10.49 1.58 21.36
N VAL A 443 -9.88 0.83 22.28
CA VAL A 443 -10.01 -0.61 22.43
C VAL A 443 -10.89 -0.87 23.65
N GLY A 444 -11.94 -1.67 23.50
CA GLY A 444 -12.85 -2.01 24.59
C GLY A 444 -13.13 -3.51 24.66
N ASN A 445 -13.06 -4.08 25.86
CA ASN A 445 -13.43 -5.47 26.16
C ASN A 445 -12.67 -6.50 25.31
N LEU A 446 -11.34 -6.37 25.25
CA LEU A 446 -10.45 -7.24 24.51
C LEU A 446 -9.73 -8.21 25.45
N SER A 447 -9.65 -9.48 25.04
CA SER A 447 -8.88 -10.52 25.72
C SER A 447 -7.98 -11.26 24.72
N VAL A 448 -6.95 -11.95 25.21
CA VAL A 448 -6.11 -12.85 24.40
C VAL A 448 -6.31 -14.28 24.91
N GLU A 449 -6.64 -15.18 24.00
CA GLU A 449 -6.80 -16.60 24.28
C GLU A 449 -5.60 -17.38 23.73
N MET A 450 -4.97 -18.24 24.54
CA MET A 450 -3.93 -19.17 24.10
C MET A 450 -4.30 -20.61 24.46
N ASN A 451 -4.20 -21.54 23.50
CA ASN A 451 -4.46 -22.96 23.72
C ASN A 451 -3.23 -23.81 23.37
N ASN A 452 -3.00 -24.88 24.14
CA ASN A 452 -2.01 -25.94 23.86
C ASN A 452 -0.57 -25.42 23.60
N VAL A 453 -0.04 -24.58 24.50
CA VAL A 453 1.34 -24.08 24.43
C VAL A 453 2.33 -25.26 24.46
N PRO A 454 3.14 -25.49 23.40
CA PRO A 454 3.80 -26.76 23.16
C PRO A 454 5.22 -26.83 23.74
N ILE A 455 5.37 -26.50 25.02
CA ILE A 455 6.66 -26.38 25.70
C ILE A 455 6.69 -27.32 26.91
N SER A 456 7.79 -28.06 27.07
CA SER A 456 8.11 -28.86 28.25
C SER A 456 9.33 -28.28 28.95
N ILE A 457 9.32 -28.37 30.28
CA ILE A 457 10.42 -27.97 31.15
C ILE A 457 10.96 -29.25 31.78
N GLN A 458 12.26 -29.47 31.68
CA GLN A 458 12.95 -30.51 32.42
C GLN A 458 13.80 -29.88 33.51
N ILE A 459 13.78 -30.48 34.69
CA ILE A 459 14.55 -30.01 35.84
C ILE A 459 15.59 -31.08 36.17
N ASN A 460 16.80 -30.62 36.50
CA ASN A 460 17.86 -31.44 37.03
C ASN A 460 18.37 -30.80 38.33
N ARG A 461 18.27 -31.54 39.44
CA ARG A 461 18.69 -31.09 40.77
C ARG A 461 20.00 -31.78 41.13
N LYS A 462 20.99 -30.98 41.47
CA LYS A 462 22.27 -31.43 42.04
C LYS A 462 22.30 -31.14 43.53
N THR A 463 22.48 -32.20 44.31
CA THR A 463 22.61 -32.17 45.76
C THR A 463 24.06 -32.49 46.16
N VAL A 464 24.35 -32.49 47.46
CA VAL A 464 25.65 -32.92 48.00
C VAL A 464 25.90 -34.43 47.79
N SER A 465 24.82 -35.23 47.72
CA SER A 465 24.88 -36.70 47.62
C SER A 465 24.74 -37.26 46.20
N GLY A 466 24.39 -36.43 45.20
CA GLY A 466 24.23 -36.86 43.80
C GLY A 466 23.46 -35.86 42.91
N GLU A 467 23.43 -36.11 41.60
CA GLU A 467 22.67 -35.33 40.59
C GLU A 467 21.51 -36.15 39.99
N SER A 468 20.30 -35.58 39.94
CA SER A 468 19.06 -36.31 39.56
C SER A 468 19.04 -36.76 38.10
N GLY A 469 19.95 -36.22 37.29
CA GLY A 469 19.97 -36.37 35.84
C GLY A 469 18.87 -35.56 35.15
N TRP A 470 18.92 -35.55 33.82
CA TRP A 470 17.87 -34.97 32.97
C TRP A 470 16.73 -35.96 32.83
N LEU A 471 15.76 -35.89 33.73
CA LEU A 471 14.69 -36.88 33.78
C LEU A 471 13.80 -36.80 32.51
N PRO A 472 13.44 -37.95 31.89
CA PRO A 472 12.65 -37.95 30.65
C PRO A 472 11.24 -37.43 30.90
N ALA A 473 10.74 -36.58 30.00
CA ALA A 473 9.33 -36.14 30.03
C ALA A 473 8.37 -37.22 29.48
N LYS A 474 8.41 -38.46 29.99
CA LYS A 474 7.27 -39.38 29.81
C LYS A 474 6.18 -38.93 30.78
N GLY A 475 5.35 -38.01 30.30
CA GLY A 475 4.25 -37.39 31.04
C GLY A 475 4.60 -36.09 31.75
N GLN A 476 5.48 -35.26 31.16
CA GLN A 476 5.86 -33.94 31.73
C GLN A 476 5.94 -32.82 30.67
N GLY A 477 4.95 -32.71 29.79
CA GLY A 477 4.72 -31.48 29.03
C GLY A 477 3.80 -30.56 29.83
N VAL A 478 4.31 -29.79 30.81
CA VAL A 478 3.44 -29.05 31.76
C VAL A 478 2.47 -30.01 32.51
N ASP A 479 2.60 -31.34 32.35
CA ASP A 479 1.62 -32.34 32.77
C ASP A 479 1.50 -32.46 34.30
N ASN A 480 2.52 -32.05 35.06
CA ASN A 480 2.49 -32.12 36.53
C ASN A 480 1.97 -30.87 37.24
N ILE A 481 1.51 -29.83 36.52
CA ILE A 481 0.67 -28.78 37.15
C ILE A 481 -0.65 -29.37 37.68
N ASP A 482 -1.01 -30.62 37.31
CA ASP A 482 -2.35 -31.15 37.47
C ASP A 482 -2.44 -32.53 38.14
N THR A 483 -1.58 -32.83 39.11
CA THR A 483 -1.77 -34.07 39.90
C THR A 483 -3.08 -34.11 40.71
N GLU A 484 -3.87 -33.03 40.70
CA GLU A 484 -5.23 -32.99 41.27
C GLU A 484 -6.37 -33.19 40.25
N SER A 485 -6.13 -33.27 38.93
CA SER A 485 -7.21 -33.51 37.94
C SER A 485 -7.50 -34.98 37.63
N LYS A 486 -7.32 -35.90 38.58
CA LYS A 486 -7.62 -37.33 38.35
C LYS A 486 -9.07 -37.61 37.93
N GLU A 487 -9.97 -36.61 37.97
CA GLU A 487 -11.39 -36.74 37.65
C GLU A 487 -11.87 -36.03 36.36
N ARG A 488 -10.99 -35.44 35.51
CA ARG A 488 -11.46 -34.50 34.46
C ARG A 488 -11.37 -34.99 32.99
N PRO A 489 -12.23 -34.47 32.07
CA PRO A 489 -12.34 -34.98 30.70
C PRO A 489 -11.08 -34.73 29.87
N LYS A 490 -10.53 -35.81 29.30
CA LYS A 490 -9.27 -35.85 28.52
C LYS A 490 -9.39 -35.29 27.09
N THR A 491 -10.42 -34.50 26.77
CA THR A 491 -10.85 -34.25 25.37
C THR A 491 -10.72 -32.80 24.88
N GLY A 492 -10.48 -31.79 25.74
CA GLY A 492 -10.63 -30.36 25.37
C GLY A 492 -9.37 -29.48 25.26
N GLY A 493 -8.18 -29.98 25.58
CA GLY A 493 -6.94 -29.17 25.60
C GLY A 493 -6.87 -28.14 26.76
N ARG A 494 -5.71 -27.47 26.92
CA ARG A 494 -5.52 -26.40 27.93
C ARG A 494 -5.77 -25.03 27.32
N LYS A 495 -6.55 -24.19 28.00
CA LYS A 495 -6.97 -22.84 27.58
C LYS A 495 -6.52 -21.78 28.59
N PHE A 496 -5.80 -20.76 28.14
CA PHE A 496 -5.43 -19.56 28.89
C PHE A 496 -6.16 -18.36 28.30
N ILE A 497 -6.74 -17.50 29.14
CA ILE A 497 -7.44 -16.28 28.72
C ILE A 497 -6.88 -15.09 29.52
N PHE A 498 -6.53 -14.02 28.81
CA PHE A 498 -5.94 -12.81 29.36
C PHE A 498 -6.82 -11.60 29.06
N ASP A 499 -7.50 -11.04 30.05
CA ASP A 499 -8.30 -9.81 29.90
C ASP A 499 -7.39 -8.60 29.92
N LEU A 500 -7.46 -7.74 28.91
CA LEU A 500 -6.61 -6.57 28.80
C LEU A 500 -7.30 -5.35 29.41
N ALA A 501 -6.60 -4.63 30.26
CA ALA A 501 -7.09 -3.43 30.92
C ALA A 501 -6.03 -2.32 30.95
N ASN A 502 -6.45 -1.09 31.25
CA ASN A 502 -5.58 0.03 31.60
C ASN A 502 -6.07 0.68 32.90
N ALA A 503 -5.25 0.65 33.94
CA ALA A 503 -5.62 1.03 35.31
C ALA A 503 -6.93 0.37 35.74
N GLY A 504 -7.07 -0.93 35.48
CA GLY A 504 -8.27 -1.73 35.75
C GLY A 504 -9.47 -1.49 34.82
N ASN A 505 -9.41 -0.53 33.89
CA ASN A 505 -10.49 -0.26 32.93
C ASN A 505 -10.37 -1.14 31.68
N SER A 506 -11.44 -1.86 31.31
CA SER A 506 -11.49 -2.70 30.10
C SER A 506 -11.59 -1.92 28.80
N THR A 507 -11.80 -0.60 28.87
CA THR A 507 -11.76 0.32 27.72
C THR A 507 -10.61 1.30 27.87
N PHE A 508 -9.74 1.36 26.86
CA PHE A 508 -8.54 2.20 26.86
C PHE A 508 -8.20 2.68 25.45
N THR A 509 -7.45 3.79 25.36
CA THR A 509 -7.00 4.36 24.09
C THR A 509 -5.50 4.15 23.89
N MET A 510 -5.13 3.72 22.69
CA MET A 510 -3.74 3.68 22.21
C MET A 510 -3.50 4.85 21.25
N ALA A 511 -2.35 5.52 21.40
CA ALA A 511 -1.94 6.61 20.53
C ALA A 511 -1.61 6.10 19.10
N PRO A 512 -1.52 6.97 18.08
CA PRO A 512 -1.23 6.55 16.71
C PRO A 512 0.09 5.79 16.62
N GLY A 513 0.07 4.63 15.97
CA GLY A 513 1.24 3.78 15.83
C GLY A 513 1.75 3.10 17.11
N GLU A 514 1.14 3.33 18.29
CA GLU A 514 1.72 2.95 19.59
C GLU A 514 1.82 1.43 19.79
N VAL A 515 2.97 1.01 20.35
CA VAL A 515 3.21 -0.34 20.86
C VAL A 515 3.08 -0.36 22.37
N ARG A 516 2.07 -1.06 22.91
CA ARG A 516 1.77 -1.09 24.33
C ARG A 516 1.83 -2.50 24.90
N MET A 517 2.46 -2.62 26.07
CA MET A 517 2.60 -3.88 26.80
C MET A 517 1.59 -4.00 27.94
N PHE A 518 1.10 -5.21 28.14
CA PHE A 518 0.16 -5.62 29.18
C PHE A 518 0.75 -6.81 29.94
N SER A 519 0.71 -6.74 31.27
CA SER A 519 1.30 -7.75 32.15
C SER A 519 0.50 -7.91 33.44
N GLY A 520 0.64 -9.06 34.10
CA GLY A 520 -0.04 -9.32 35.37
C GLY A 520 0.63 -8.57 36.53
N THR A 521 -0.13 -7.75 37.25
CA THR A 521 0.36 -7.03 38.44
C THR A 521 -0.22 -7.65 39.71
N ALA A 522 0.64 -7.96 40.68
CA ALA A 522 0.19 -8.41 42.01
C ALA A 522 -0.39 -7.23 42.81
N PRO A 523 -1.52 -7.41 43.52
CA PRO A 523 -1.96 -6.44 44.52
C PRO A 523 -0.90 -6.31 45.63
N SER A 524 -0.65 -5.09 46.09
CA SER A 524 0.37 -4.81 47.11
C SER A 524 0.08 -5.44 48.50
N SER A 525 -1.14 -5.91 48.73
CA SER A 525 -1.60 -6.48 50.00
C SER A 525 -1.65 -8.01 50.01
N THR A 526 -1.27 -8.68 48.92
CA THR A 526 -1.34 -10.15 48.82
C THR A 526 0.03 -10.76 49.05
N ASP A 527 0.11 -11.72 49.97
CA ASP A 527 1.30 -12.54 50.24
C ASP A 527 1.07 -14.01 49.84
N TYR A 528 2.11 -14.84 49.94
CA TYR A 528 1.97 -16.26 49.61
C TYR A 528 1.11 -17.02 50.64
N ALA A 529 1.27 -16.77 51.94
CA ALA A 529 0.61 -17.51 53.02
C ALA A 529 -0.92 -17.29 53.09
N SER A 530 -1.41 -16.14 52.64
CA SER A 530 -2.85 -15.83 52.50
C SER A 530 -3.46 -16.44 51.23
N ASN A 531 -2.62 -16.92 50.31
CA ASN A 531 -3.05 -17.45 49.03
C ASN A 531 -2.10 -18.53 48.43
N PRO A 532 -1.80 -19.62 49.17
CA PRO A 532 -0.65 -20.50 48.89
C PRO A 532 -0.77 -21.34 47.60
N TYR A 533 -2.00 -21.49 47.06
CA TYR A 533 -2.29 -22.41 45.96
C TYR A 533 -3.16 -21.86 44.83
N ARG A 534 -3.56 -20.58 44.85
CA ARG A 534 -4.33 -20.05 43.72
C ARG A 534 -3.39 -19.66 42.60
N SER A 535 -3.26 -20.56 41.64
CA SER A 535 -3.34 -20.14 40.25
C SER A 535 -4.45 -19.08 40.15
N TRP A 536 -4.17 -17.91 39.57
CA TRP A 536 -5.22 -16.94 39.21
C TRP A 536 -6.13 -17.48 38.08
N ASN A 537 -6.27 -18.80 38.02
CA ASN A 537 -7.23 -19.59 37.29
C ASN A 537 -7.51 -20.86 38.12
N ASN A 538 -8.73 -21.03 38.63
CA ASN A 538 -9.12 -22.28 39.28
C ASN A 538 -9.22 -23.33 38.16
N PHE A 539 -8.28 -24.28 38.06
CA PHE A 539 -8.33 -25.35 37.04
C PHE A 539 -9.50 -26.34 37.26
N THR A 540 -10.51 -25.98 38.05
CA THR A 540 -11.59 -26.85 38.52
C THR A 540 -12.49 -27.38 37.40
N ASP A 541 -12.54 -26.72 36.24
CA ASP A 541 -13.31 -27.18 35.07
C ASP A 541 -12.82 -26.46 33.79
N PRO A 542 -12.53 -27.14 32.65
CA PRO A 542 -12.32 -26.53 31.34
C PRO A 542 -13.41 -25.52 30.92
N VAL A 543 -14.62 -25.66 31.47
CA VAL A 543 -15.77 -24.77 31.22
C VAL A 543 -15.68 -23.47 32.05
N SER A 544 -14.85 -23.41 33.10
CA SER A 544 -14.83 -22.35 34.13
C SER A 544 -13.56 -21.49 34.19
N ALA A 545 -12.63 -21.60 33.24
CA ALA A 545 -11.39 -20.81 33.21
C ALA A 545 -11.69 -19.30 33.37
N GLN A 546 -11.34 -18.75 34.53
CA GLN A 546 -11.47 -17.33 34.83
C GLN A 546 -10.37 -16.59 34.06
N PRO A 547 -10.71 -15.53 33.31
CA PRO A 547 -9.71 -14.71 32.65
C PRO A 547 -8.75 -14.07 33.65
N MET A 548 -7.45 -14.12 33.36
CA MET A 548 -6.44 -13.39 34.13
C MET A 548 -6.37 -11.95 33.61
N LYS A 549 -6.52 -10.97 34.49
CA LYS A 549 -6.40 -9.55 34.11
C LYS A 549 -4.93 -9.16 33.92
N LEU A 550 -4.61 -8.58 32.77
CA LEU A 550 -3.34 -7.95 32.46
C LEU A 550 -3.57 -6.45 32.33
N ASP A 551 -2.89 -5.68 33.16
CA ASP A 551 -2.98 -4.22 33.13
C ASP A 551 -1.85 -3.64 32.27
N SER A 552 -2.12 -2.50 31.65
CA SER A 552 -1.19 -1.77 30.81
C SER A 552 -0.25 -0.92 31.66
N GLY A 553 1.01 -0.83 31.27
CA GLY A 553 2.02 -0.13 32.05
C GLY A 553 2.68 -1.05 33.08
N PHE A 554 3.99 -1.20 32.94
CA PHE A 554 4.79 -2.02 33.84
C PHE A 554 5.02 -1.31 35.18
N ARG A 555 4.79 -2.01 36.30
CA ARG A 555 5.08 -1.53 37.67
C ARG A 555 5.67 -2.64 38.56
N GLY A 556 6.82 -3.20 38.18
CA GLY A 556 7.57 -4.16 39.02
C GLY A 556 7.38 -5.63 38.65
N VAL A 557 7.59 -6.56 39.59
CA VAL A 557 7.56 -8.01 39.33
C VAL A 557 6.22 -8.44 38.71
N THR A 558 6.25 -9.04 37.53
CA THR A 558 5.03 -9.61 36.94
C THR A 558 4.67 -10.89 37.68
N ILE A 559 3.37 -11.15 37.78
CA ILE A 559 2.85 -12.44 38.29
C ILE A 559 2.14 -13.22 37.20
N GLY A 560 1.85 -14.49 37.49
CA GLY A 560 1.07 -15.34 36.60
C GLY A 560 0.62 -16.62 37.28
N PHE A 561 0.71 -17.74 36.57
CA PHE A 561 0.27 -19.04 37.05
C PHE A 561 1.40 -19.75 37.79
N TYR A 562 1.12 -20.35 38.94
CA TYR A 562 2.10 -21.10 39.72
C TYR A 562 1.85 -22.60 39.62
N ALA A 563 2.93 -23.34 39.45
CA ALA A 563 2.95 -24.80 39.43
C ALA A 563 3.56 -25.32 40.74
N PRO A 564 2.73 -25.78 41.71
CA PRO A 564 3.22 -26.18 43.02
C PRO A 564 3.98 -27.51 43.04
N ARG A 565 3.64 -28.49 42.17
CA ARG A 565 4.12 -29.87 42.34
C ARG A 565 5.01 -30.36 41.19
N VAL A 566 6.32 -30.18 41.33
CA VAL A 566 7.31 -30.67 40.36
C VAL A 566 7.73 -32.10 40.75
N THR A 567 6.87 -33.09 40.47
CA THR A 567 7.13 -34.51 40.78
C THR A 567 7.81 -35.23 39.60
N ALA A 568 8.49 -36.35 39.83
CA ALA A 568 9.01 -37.24 38.76
C ALA A 568 8.34 -38.62 38.82
N ASN A 569 8.12 -39.27 37.66
CA ASN A 569 7.72 -40.68 37.63
C ASN A 569 8.93 -41.56 37.93
N GLU A 570 8.81 -42.38 38.98
CA GLU A 570 9.68 -43.50 39.37
C GLU A 570 11.16 -43.32 39.03
N MET A 571 11.87 -42.59 39.89
CA MET A 571 13.33 -42.71 39.89
C MET A 571 13.71 -44.01 40.58
N THR A 572 14.28 -44.96 39.83
CA THR A 572 14.95 -46.11 40.42
C THR A 572 16.32 -45.67 40.91
N GLY A 573 16.57 -45.78 42.23
CA GLY A 573 17.86 -45.44 42.85
C GLY A 573 18.00 -44.01 43.40
N TYR A 574 16.94 -43.20 43.39
CA TYR A 574 16.89 -41.91 44.08
C TYR A 574 15.94 -41.97 45.27
N GLU A 575 16.28 -41.32 46.38
CA GLU A 575 15.48 -41.31 47.60
C GLU A 575 14.03 -40.84 47.33
N SER A 576 13.07 -41.77 47.45
CA SER A 576 11.66 -41.45 47.56
C SER A 576 11.39 -40.85 48.93
N TYR A 577 10.81 -39.65 48.96
CA TYR A 577 10.34 -39.04 50.20
C TYR A 577 8.84 -39.25 50.38
N PRO A 578 8.37 -39.79 51.53
CA PRO A 578 9.10 -40.22 52.72
C PRO A 578 9.60 -41.68 52.65
N HIS A 579 10.65 -41.96 53.43
CA HIS A 579 11.28 -43.26 53.59
C HIS A 579 10.28 -44.32 54.10
N GLY A 580 10.15 -45.45 53.39
CA GLY A 580 9.41 -46.64 53.86
C GLY A 580 8.08 -46.97 53.18
N THR A 581 7.65 -46.23 52.15
CA THR A 581 6.55 -46.70 51.29
C THR A 581 7.08 -47.26 49.97
N GLU A 582 7.11 -48.59 49.86
CA GLU A 582 7.27 -49.29 48.59
C GLU A 582 6.16 -48.78 47.63
N ASN A 583 6.56 -48.29 46.44
CA ASN A 583 5.70 -47.77 45.36
C ASN A 583 5.27 -46.28 45.38
N ARG A 584 6.09 -45.32 45.83
CA ARG A 584 5.76 -43.88 45.66
C ARG A 584 6.87 -43.00 45.05
N ARG A 585 6.38 -42.00 44.29
CA ARG A 585 7.05 -41.04 43.39
C ARG A 585 8.13 -40.20 44.10
N GLY A 586 9.29 -40.00 43.47
CA GLY A 586 10.31 -39.06 43.95
C GLY A 586 9.88 -37.60 43.71
N SER A 587 10.11 -36.73 44.71
CA SER A 587 9.74 -35.31 44.65
C SER A 587 10.96 -34.41 44.46
N LEU A 588 10.90 -33.49 43.49
CA LEU A 588 11.97 -32.51 43.23
C LEU A 588 11.69 -31.14 43.87
N GLU A 589 10.55 -30.99 44.55
CA GLU A 589 10.05 -29.68 45.01
C GLU A 589 10.66 -29.23 46.35
N TYR A 590 11.11 -30.14 47.22
CA TYR A 590 11.72 -29.76 48.51
C TYR A 590 13.23 -29.59 48.39
N LEU A 591 13.73 -28.36 48.56
CA LEU A 591 15.13 -27.98 48.34
C LEU A 591 15.85 -27.63 49.64
N ALA A 592 17.10 -28.09 49.77
CA ALA A 592 18.05 -27.56 50.73
C ALA A 592 18.68 -26.26 50.18
N PRO A 593 19.14 -25.32 51.04
CA PRO A 593 19.65 -24.03 50.57
C PRO A 593 20.84 -24.09 49.60
N GLY A 594 21.65 -25.15 49.68
CA GLY A 594 22.81 -25.37 48.82
C GLY A 594 22.54 -26.24 47.60
N ASP A 595 21.31 -26.71 47.39
CA ASP A 595 20.97 -27.48 46.19
C ASP A 595 21.05 -26.60 44.95
N ILE A 596 21.63 -27.14 43.89
CA ILE A 596 21.76 -26.46 42.60
C ILE A 596 20.69 -27.01 41.66
N VAL A 597 19.81 -26.13 41.18
CA VAL A 597 18.75 -26.48 40.22
C VAL A 597 19.15 -26.01 38.83
N LYS A 598 19.11 -26.92 37.87
CA LYS A 598 19.22 -26.66 36.44
C LYS A 598 17.87 -26.89 35.79
N ALA A 599 17.57 -26.12 34.74
CA ALA A 599 16.39 -26.28 33.93
C ALA A 599 16.75 -26.40 32.44
N LYS A 600 15.87 -27.06 31.69
CA LYS A 600 15.89 -27.15 30.23
C LYS A 600 14.52 -26.82 29.70
N ILE A 601 14.46 -26.05 28.62
CA ILE A 601 13.24 -25.83 27.85
C ILE A 601 13.36 -26.57 26.53
N ARG A 602 12.30 -27.32 26.18
CA ARG A 602 12.20 -27.99 24.87
C ARG A 602 10.76 -28.01 24.37
N PRO A 603 10.54 -28.11 23.06
CA PRO A 603 9.18 -28.27 22.56
C PRO A 603 8.64 -29.66 22.93
N CYS A 604 7.33 -29.76 23.14
CA CYS A 604 6.68 -31.02 23.50
C CYS A 604 5.23 -31.04 23.04
N LEU A 605 4.80 -32.20 22.55
CA LEU A 605 3.42 -32.46 22.17
C LEU A 605 2.57 -32.79 23.41
N ASP A 606 1.35 -32.26 23.49
CA ASP A 606 0.39 -32.61 24.56
C ASP A 606 -0.24 -33.98 24.27
N LYS A 607 0.32 -35.03 24.89
CA LYS A 607 -0.11 -36.42 24.69
C LYS A 607 -1.44 -36.77 25.38
N ARG A 608 -2.06 -35.84 26.12
CA ARG A 608 -3.36 -36.07 26.78
C ARG A 608 -4.53 -35.92 25.81
N ILE A 609 -4.34 -35.15 24.75
CA ILE A 609 -5.32 -35.00 23.67
C ILE A 609 -5.23 -36.24 22.78
N SER A 610 -6.36 -36.91 22.53
CA SER A 610 -6.38 -38.17 21.77
C SER A 610 -5.77 -38.00 20.37
N SER A 611 -5.11 -39.05 19.88
CA SER A 611 -4.50 -39.10 18.54
C SER A 611 -5.50 -38.93 17.40
N ALA A 612 -6.79 -39.18 17.66
CA ALA A 612 -7.88 -38.96 16.72
C ALA A 612 -8.42 -37.51 16.70
N SER A 613 -7.95 -36.64 17.60
CA SER A 613 -8.42 -35.25 17.67
C SER A 613 -7.68 -34.33 16.68
N ILE A 614 -8.42 -33.40 16.06
CA ILE A 614 -7.87 -32.39 15.14
C ILE A 614 -6.95 -31.38 15.88
N GLN A 615 -6.98 -31.35 17.22
CA GLN A 615 -6.25 -30.37 18.05
C GLN A 615 -4.93 -30.90 18.63
N GLN A 616 -4.60 -32.19 18.45
CA GLN A 616 -3.36 -32.74 18.98
C GLN A 616 -2.14 -32.07 18.32
N GLY A 617 -1.29 -31.45 19.14
CA GLY A 617 -0.13 -30.73 18.65
C GLY A 617 -0.46 -29.43 17.91
N VAL A 618 -1.61 -28.78 18.16
CA VAL A 618 -1.91 -27.45 17.57
C VAL A 618 -1.90 -26.38 18.66
N CYS A 619 -0.93 -25.46 18.62
CA CYS A 619 -0.92 -24.26 19.45
C CYS A 619 -1.79 -23.18 18.81
N ARG A 620 -2.72 -22.60 19.55
CA ARG A 620 -3.62 -21.55 19.07
C ARG A 620 -3.44 -20.28 19.87
N VAL A 621 -3.40 -19.13 19.19
CA VAL A 621 -3.47 -17.80 19.81
C VAL A 621 -4.59 -17.02 19.15
N ALA A 622 -5.48 -16.41 19.92
CA ALA A 622 -6.61 -15.69 19.38
C ALA A 622 -6.92 -14.40 20.14
N LEU A 623 -7.37 -13.37 19.43
CA LEU A 623 -7.98 -12.18 20.02
C LEU A 623 -9.46 -12.46 20.31
N VAL A 624 -9.80 -12.37 21.58
CA VAL A 624 -11.04 -12.58 22.33
C VAL A 624 -11.96 -11.38 22.59
N ARG A 625 -13.29 -11.48 22.59
CA ARG A 625 -14.11 -10.57 23.42
C ARG A 625 -14.09 -10.99 24.89
N THR A 626 -13.88 -10.04 25.79
CA THR A 626 -13.97 -10.24 27.25
C THR A 626 -15.36 -10.76 27.67
N GLY A 627 -15.40 -11.73 28.59
CA GLY A 627 -16.64 -12.19 29.24
C GLY A 627 -17.57 -13.08 28.40
N THR A 628 -17.15 -13.54 27.22
CA THR A 628 -17.95 -14.50 26.43
C THR A 628 -17.92 -15.91 27.06
N THR A 629 -19.06 -16.64 27.03
CA THR A 629 -19.13 -18.01 27.57
C THR A 629 -18.17 -18.94 26.82
N SER A 630 -17.57 -19.90 27.53
CA SER A 630 -16.59 -20.85 26.99
C SER A 630 -17.10 -21.66 25.79
N SER A 631 -18.42 -21.78 25.64
CA SER A 631 -19.08 -22.50 24.55
C SER A 631 -19.18 -21.72 23.23
N ASN A 632 -19.13 -20.37 23.23
CA ASN A 632 -19.21 -19.55 22.01
C ASN A 632 -18.44 -18.21 22.09
N PRO A 633 -17.09 -18.21 22.23
CA PRO A 633 -16.33 -16.96 22.24
C PRO A 633 -16.44 -16.21 20.90
N GLN A 634 -16.65 -14.89 20.98
CA GLN A 634 -16.46 -14.00 19.85
C GLN A 634 -14.96 -13.86 19.60
N VAL A 635 -14.46 -14.53 18.57
CA VAL A 635 -13.05 -14.46 18.14
C VAL A 635 -12.90 -13.24 17.22
N TYR A 636 -11.71 -12.64 17.17
CA TYR A 636 -11.38 -11.45 16.38
C TYR A 636 -10.17 -11.69 15.45
N SER A 637 -9.22 -12.52 15.87
CA SER A 637 -8.05 -12.94 15.11
C SER A 637 -7.58 -14.30 15.65
N VAL A 638 -7.00 -15.19 14.84
CA VAL A 638 -6.54 -16.51 15.32
C VAL A 638 -5.35 -17.06 14.53
N ALA A 639 -4.23 -17.31 15.18
CA ALA A 639 -3.10 -18.03 14.60
C ALA A 639 -3.04 -19.46 15.15
N ASN A 640 -2.90 -20.46 14.26
CA ASN A 640 -2.73 -21.87 14.63
C ASN A 640 -1.38 -22.40 14.11
N PHE A 641 -0.64 -23.12 14.96
CA PHE A 641 0.68 -23.68 14.65
C PHE A 641 0.70 -25.19 14.99
N LYS A 642 1.19 -26.06 14.08
CA LYS A 642 1.37 -27.49 14.38
C LYS A 642 2.70 -27.65 15.06
N VAL A 643 2.68 -28.64 15.90
CA VAL A 643 3.78 -29.38 16.47
C VAL A 643 3.77 -30.70 15.70
N GLY A 644 4.60 -30.82 14.66
CA GLY A 644 4.69 -32.06 13.87
C GLY A 644 5.36 -33.17 14.68
N THR A 645 4.79 -34.38 14.71
CA THR A 645 5.45 -35.57 15.26
C THR A 645 5.15 -36.80 14.41
N GLY A 646 6.14 -37.25 13.63
CA GLY A 646 6.06 -38.47 12.85
C GLY A 646 6.63 -39.72 13.54
N LYS A 647 7.24 -39.62 14.74
CA LYS A 647 7.84 -40.79 15.42
C LYS A 647 7.65 -40.70 16.95
N GLU A 648 7.18 -41.79 17.55
CA GLU A 648 6.80 -41.88 18.97
C GLU A 648 7.95 -42.28 19.91
N ASP A 649 9.07 -42.75 19.38
CA ASP A 649 10.20 -43.26 20.16
C ASP A 649 11.40 -42.34 20.08
N GLY A 650 11.77 -41.77 21.23
CA GLY A 650 13.10 -41.21 21.50
C GLY A 650 13.58 -40.12 20.53
N ASN A 651 13.41 -38.86 20.93
CA ASN A 651 13.85 -37.66 20.22
C ASN A 651 13.14 -37.38 18.90
N LEU A 652 13.20 -36.10 18.52
CA LEU A 652 12.83 -35.52 17.23
C LEU A 652 11.36 -35.07 17.15
N LEU A 653 11.10 -33.84 17.61
CA LEU A 653 10.39 -32.99 16.65
C LEU A 653 11.42 -32.70 15.54
N THR A 654 10.94 -32.63 14.30
CA THR A 654 11.78 -32.21 13.18
C THR A 654 11.03 -31.04 12.58
N GLY A 655 11.64 -29.87 12.62
CA GLY A 655 11.09 -28.63 12.09
C GLY A 655 10.50 -27.67 13.14
N LEU A 656 9.93 -28.14 14.26
CA LEU A 656 9.45 -27.21 15.30
C LEU A 656 10.58 -26.71 16.20
N GLU A 657 11.57 -27.53 16.57
CA GLU A 657 12.73 -27.04 17.32
C GLU A 657 13.51 -26.03 16.47
N GLU A 658 13.69 -26.30 15.17
CA GLU A 658 14.28 -25.34 14.24
C GLU A 658 13.47 -24.04 14.15
N SER A 659 12.14 -24.14 14.04
CA SER A 659 11.22 -22.99 14.00
C SER A 659 11.19 -22.20 15.32
N LEU A 660 11.31 -22.87 16.46
CA LEU A 660 11.39 -22.27 17.79
C LEU A 660 12.80 -21.77 18.13
N GLY A 661 13.81 -22.13 17.34
CA GLY A 661 15.21 -21.81 17.59
C GLY A 661 15.90 -22.68 18.65
N LEU A 662 15.28 -23.79 19.06
CA LEU A 662 15.81 -24.71 20.07
C LEU A 662 16.53 -25.92 19.41
N PRO A 663 17.54 -26.53 20.06
CA PRO A 663 18.08 -27.81 19.66
C PRO A 663 17.16 -28.95 20.14
N ALA A 664 17.16 -30.08 19.44
CA ALA A 664 16.39 -31.27 19.82
C ALA A 664 16.71 -31.79 21.24
N ALA A 665 17.91 -31.49 21.76
CA ALA A 665 18.35 -31.84 23.12
C ALA A 665 17.89 -30.84 24.21
N GLY A 666 17.23 -29.73 23.84
CA GLY A 666 16.89 -28.60 24.72
C GLY A 666 18.09 -27.68 25.00
N GLN A 667 17.81 -26.42 25.35
CA GLN A 667 18.83 -25.48 25.85
C GLN A 667 18.90 -25.55 27.37
N GLU A 668 20.11 -25.74 27.90
CA GLU A 668 20.41 -25.77 29.34
C GLU A 668 20.60 -24.37 29.88
N ILE A 669 20.09 -24.11 31.08
CA ILE A 669 20.56 -22.99 31.90
C ILE A 669 21.68 -23.42 32.84
N SER A 670 22.48 -22.45 33.27
CA SER A 670 23.43 -22.61 34.35
C SER A 670 22.70 -23.05 35.63
N GLY A 671 23.36 -23.87 36.42
CA GLY A 671 22.80 -24.34 37.69
C GLY A 671 22.72 -23.21 38.70
N VAL A 672 21.56 -23.03 39.32
CA VAL A 672 21.29 -21.95 40.28
C VAL A 672 21.06 -22.52 41.68
N PRO A 673 21.77 -22.03 42.71
CA PRO A 673 21.50 -22.39 44.09
C PRO A 673 20.06 -22.03 44.50
N ALA A 674 19.39 -22.92 45.24
CA ALA A 674 18.01 -22.72 45.71
C ALA A 674 17.79 -21.40 46.48
N SER A 675 18.80 -20.98 47.24
CA SER A 675 18.81 -19.70 47.96
C SER A 675 18.73 -18.46 47.06
N THR A 676 19.12 -18.56 45.78
CA THR A 676 19.15 -17.42 44.83
C THR A 676 17.75 -17.00 44.38
N PHE A 677 16.80 -17.93 44.37
CA PHE A 677 15.41 -17.69 43.98
C PHE A 677 14.44 -17.94 45.13
N ALA A 678 14.94 -17.89 46.36
CA ALA A 678 14.14 -17.99 47.56
C ALA A 678 13.48 -16.65 47.90
N ILE A 679 12.20 -16.67 48.23
CA ILE A 679 11.49 -15.48 48.73
C ILE A 679 11.79 -15.28 50.22
N ALA A 680 11.75 -14.03 50.68
CA ALA A 680 12.17 -13.68 52.03
C ALA A 680 11.35 -14.35 53.15
N SER A 681 10.04 -14.49 52.96
CA SER A 681 9.15 -15.19 53.88
C SER A 681 7.87 -15.63 53.18
N GLY A 682 7.11 -16.56 53.77
CA GLY A 682 5.77 -16.92 53.30
C GLY A 682 4.78 -15.75 53.38
N SER A 683 5.08 -14.70 54.16
CA SER A 683 4.25 -13.49 54.29
C SER A 683 4.81 -12.30 53.49
N ALA A 684 5.79 -12.54 52.61
CA ALA A 684 6.33 -11.49 51.74
C ALA A 684 5.30 -11.09 50.68
N PRO A 685 5.14 -9.79 50.39
CA PRO A 685 4.26 -9.32 49.31
C PRO A 685 4.64 -9.93 47.96
N LEU A 686 3.65 -10.41 47.20
CA LEU A 686 3.87 -11.08 45.91
C LEU A 686 4.50 -10.16 44.84
N ASN A 687 4.44 -8.83 45.00
CA ASN A 687 5.10 -7.87 44.12
C ASN A 687 6.62 -7.70 44.44
N THR A 688 7.15 -8.42 45.42
CA THR A 688 8.56 -8.40 45.83
C THR A 688 9.26 -9.76 45.68
N LEU A 689 8.65 -10.69 44.95
CA LEU A 689 9.16 -12.06 44.80
C LEU A 689 10.51 -12.08 44.09
N SER A 690 11.47 -12.81 44.67
CA SER A 690 12.69 -13.21 43.98
C SER A 690 12.40 -14.42 43.11
N ALA A 691 12.55 -14.27 41.79
CA ALA A 691 12.32 -15.33 40.82
C ALA A 691 13.50 -15.43 39.85
N TYR A 692 13.98 -16.65 39.60
CA TYR A 692 14.99 -16.91 38.58
C TYR A 692 14.31 -17.28 37.26
N THR A 693 14.20 -16.32 36.35
CA THR A 693 13.65 -16.54 35.02
C THR A 693 14.66 -17.27 34.15
N PHE A 694 14.27 -18.45 33.65
CA PHE A 694 15.17 -19.34 32.92
C PHE A 694 14.78 -19.56 31.46
N GLY A 695 13.61 -19.06 31.04
CA GLY A 695 13.32 -18.97 29.62
C GLY A 695 11.95 -18.44 29.28
N VAL A 696 11.72 -18.28 27.99
CA VAL A 696 10.53 -17.66 27.43
C VAL A 696 10.04 -18.44 26.22
N ALA A 697 8.73 -18.66 26.16
CA ALA A 697 8.03 -19.06 24.94
C ALA A 697 7.29 -17.86 24.38
N THR A 698 7.44 -17.60 23.09
CA THR A 698 6.88 -16.42 22.43
C THR A 698 6.19 -16.81 21.12
N ILE A 699 5.11 -16.12 20.82
CA ILE A 699 4.58 -16.01 19.46
C ILE A 699 4.63 -14.53 19.13
N SER A 700 5.44 -14.18 18.13
CA SER A 700 5.70 -12.78 17.78
C SER A 700 5.38 -12.51 16.32
N ALA A 701 4.90 -11.30 16.04
CA ALA A 701 4.85 -10.77 14.70
C ALA A 701 6.28 -10.61 14.19
N LYS A 702 6.48 -10.90 12.90
CA LYS A 702 7.78 -10.71 12.25
C LYS A 702 8.15 -9.24 12.19
N THR A 703 9.45 -8.98 12.26
CA THR A 703 10.01 -7.64 12.25
C THR A 703 11.01 -7.46 11.11
N THR A 704 11.32 -6.21 10.73
CA THR A 704 12.24 -5.96 9.61
C THR A 704 13.67 -6.43 9.90
N TYR A 705 14.03 -6.63 11.17
CA TYR A 705 15.30 -7.22 11.61
C TYR A 705 15.20 -8.72 11.96
N GLY A 706 14.10 -9.40 11.61
CA GLY A 706 13.92 -10.83 11.83
C GLY A 706 15.06 -11.66 11.24
N ASN A 707 15.72 -12.49 12.06
CA ASN A 707 16.88 -13.30 11.71
C ASN A 707 18.07 -12.53 11.07
N PHE A 708 18.20 -11.24 11.34
CA PHE A 708 19.34 -10.45 10.86
C PHE A 708 20.67 -11.04 11.38
N GLN A 709 21.65 -11.20 10.48
CA GLN A 709 22.95 -11.82 10.78
C GLN A 709 22.86 -13.21 11.43
N ASN A 710 21.78 -13.97 11.19
CA ASN A 710 21.54 -15.30 11.75
C ASN A 710 21.58 -15.37 13.29
N ASN A 711 21.30 -14.27 13.99
CA ASN A 711 21.39 -14.19 15.46
C ASN A 711 20.07 -14.50 16.20
N LYS A 712 18.96 -14.65 15.47
CA LYS A 712 17.62 -14.97 15.98
C LYS A 712 17.05 -14.05 17.09
N LYS A 713 17.65 -12.88 17.34
CA LYS A 713 17.26 -11.98 18.44
C LYS A 713 15.93 -11.26 18.20
N ASP A 714 15.70 -10.80 16.97
CA ASP A 714 14.51 -10.03 16.57
C ASP A 714 13.51 -10.86 15.74
N GLY A 715 13.63 -12.19 15.80
CA GLY A 715 12.83 -13.14 15.02
C GLY A 715 13.68 -14.28 14.43
N ASN A 716 13.04 -15.40 14.07
CA ASN A 716 13.70 -16.59 13.54
C ASN A 716 13.71 -16.64 12.00
N VAL A 717 12.81 -15.89 11.35
CA VAL A 717 12.63 -15.91 9.90
C VAL A 717 12.94 -14.55 9.29
N SER A 718 13.75 -14.57 8.23
CA SER A 718 13.97 -13.40 7.36
C SER A 718 12.78 -13.24 6.42
N ALA A 719 12.08 -12.10 6.48
CA ALA A 719 10.87 -11.84 5.70
C ALA A 719 10.70 -10.34 5.39
N LYS A 720 9.64 -10.00 4.63
CA LYS A 720 9.21 -8.61 4.37
C LYS A 720 7.91 -8.31 5.12
N PRO A 721 7.96 -8.13 6.46
CA PRO A 721 6.76 -8.05 7.28
C PRO A 721 5.86 -6.88 6.93
N MET A 722 6.36 -5.79 6.33
CA MET A 722 5.55 -4.63 5.95
C MET A 722 4.78 -4.87 4.62
N ALA A 723 5.41 -5.54 3.65
CA ALA A 723 4.75 -5.89 2.38
C ALA A 723 3.72 -7.01 2.53
N PHE A 724 3.99 -7.96 3.43
CA PHE A 724 3.16 -9.15 3.65
C PHE A 724 2.38 -9.12 4.99
N HIS A 725 2.27 -7.94 5.62
CA HIS A 725 1.69 -7.82 6.97
C HIS A 725 0.21 -8.24 7.06
N SER A 726 -0.20 -8.58 8.29
CA SER A 726 -1.61 -8.73 8.64
C SER A 726 -1.89 -8.56 10.14
N ALA A 727 -2.76 -7.60 10.46
CA ALA A 727 -3.37 -7.46 11.79
C ALA A 727 -4.25 -8.67 12.18
N THR A 728 -4.89 -9.31 11.18
CA THR A 728 -5.85 -10.42 11.33
C THR A 728 -5.43 -11.58 10.42
N SER A 729 -4.72 -12.56 10.96
CA SER A 729 -4.29 -13.74 10.21
C SER A 729 -5.02 -14.97 10.71
N VAL A 730 -5.33 -15.89 9.80
CA VAL A 730 -5.83 -17.24 10.10
C VAL A 730 -5.12 -18.24 9.20
N TYR A 731 -4.00 -18.78 9.67
CA TYR A 731 -3.32 -19.90 9.01
C TYR A 731 -3.38 -21.14 9.87
N THR A 732 -3.43 -22.27 9.18
CA THR A 732 -3.18 -23.56 9.75
C THR A 732 -1.73 -23.92 9.57
N SER A 733 -1.34 -24.93 10.29
CA SER A 733 0.00 -25.45 10.21
C SER A 733 0.29 -26.31 8.99
N ALA A 734 -0.76 -26.89 8.38
CA ALA A 734 -0.62 -27.54 7.08
C ALA A 734 -0.27 -26.52 5.99
N ASP A 735 -0.66 -25.25 6.19
CA ASP A 735 -0.32 -24.14 5.31
C ASP A 735 1.18 -23.82 5.39
N VAL A 736 1.70 -23.70 6.62
CA VAL A 736 3.13 -23.46 6.89
C VAL A 736 4.02 -24.60 6.36
N GLU A 737 3.63 -25.86 6.56
CA GLU A 737 4.40 -27.02 6.08
C GLU A 737 4.56 -27.01 4.55
N LYS A 738 3.54 -26.56 3.82
CA LYS A 738 3.52 -26.57 2.35
C LYS A 738 4.15 -25.31 1.72
N THR A 739 4.19 -24.19 2.43
CA THR A 739 4.56 -22.88 1.86
C THR A 739 5.73 -22.20 2.56
N GLY A 740 6.26 -22.79 3.63
CA GLY A 740 7.23 -22.12 4.49
C GLY A 740 6.57 -21.15 5.45
N LEU A 741 7.36 -20.63 6.41
CA LEU A 741 6.83 -19.72 7.42
C LEU A 741 6.86 -18.27 6.92
N GLU A 742 7.77 -17.93 6.01
CA GLU A 742 8.09 -16.60 5.45
C GLU A 742 6.86 -15.78 5.01
N PRO A 743 5.83 -16.34 4.33
CA PRO A 743 4.66 -15.59 3.87
C PRO A 743 3.69 -15.15 4.99
N TYR A 744 3.83 -15.70 6.21
CA TYR A 744 2.89 -15.46 7.31
C TYR A 744 3.32 -14.34 8.26
N ALA A 745 2.37 -13.71 8.95
CA ALA A 745 2.65 -12.56 9.81
C ALA A 745 3.35 -12.90 11.13
N TYR A 746 3.12 -14.10 11.70
CA TYR A 746 3.69 -14.49 12.99
C TYR A 746 4.60 -15.71 12.90
N GLU A 747 5.54 -15.76 13.82
CA GLU A 747 6.45 -16.87 14.03
C GLU A 747 6.47 -17.28 15.50
N PRO A 748 6.52 -18.59 15.80
CA PRO A 748 6.75 -19.06 17.15
C PRO A 748 8.25 -19.02 17.46
N GLY A 749 8.61 -18.78 18.73
CA GLY A 749 9.98 -18.80 19.23
C GLY A 749 10.05 -19.30 20.66
N ALA A 750 11.19 -19.85 21.06
CA ALA A 750 11.48 -20.13 22.45
C ALA A 750 12.98 -19.96 22.72
N LEU A 751 13.31 -19.36 23.87
CA LEU A 751 14.69 -19.05 24.24
C LEU A 751 14.93 -19.45 25.69
N ALA A 752 16.03 -20.16 25.96
CA ALA A 752 16.56 -20.24 27.31
C ALA A 752 17.20 -18.89 27.68
N LEU A 753 16.90 -18.43 28.89
CA LEU A 753 17.43 -17.20 29.46
C LEU A 753 18.42 -17.61 30.53
N ASP A 754 19.71 -17.66 30.16
CA ASP A 754 20.79 -18.00 31.08
C ASP A 754 21.57 -16.74 31.39
N SER A 755 21.36 -16.16 32.58
CA SER A 755 22.18 -15.04 33.03
C SER A 755 22.96 -15.48 34.26
N SER A 756 24.28 -15.36 34.20
CA SER A 756 25.17 -15.62 35.33
C SER A 756 24.96 -14.68 36.52
N ASN A 757 24.13 -13.62 36.37
CA ASN A 757 23.96 -12.53 37.36
C ASN A 757 22.55 -11.92 37.49
N GLY A 758 21.48 -12.43 36.85
CA GLY A 758 20.17 -11.75 36.82
C GLY A 758 19.03 -12.50 37.49
N THR A 759 18.81 -12.28 38.78
CA THR A 759 17.51 -12.56 39.43
C THR A 759 16.52 -11.46 39.02
N GLY A 760 15.29 -11.81 38.63
CA GLY A 760 14.26 -10.83 38.30
C GLY A 760 13.80 -10.88 36.83
N PHE A 761 12.51 -11.10 36.67
CA PHE A 761 11.78 -11.19 35.39
C PHE A 761 11.85 -9.87 34.61
N GLU A 762 11.85 -8.75 35.33
CA GLU A 762 11.94 -7.37 34.84
C GLU A 762 13.17 -7.09 33.99
N ASN A 763 14.27 -7.82 34.20
CA ASN A 763 15.51 -7.63 33.46
C ASN A 763 15.42 -8.09 31.99
N TYR A 764 14.42 -8.91 31.67
CA TYR A 764 14.19 -9.41 30.32
C TYR A 764 13.06 -8.66 29.59
N LEU A 765 12.34 -7.79 30.29
CA LEU A 765 11.32 -6.94 29.69
C LEU A 765 11.90 -5.61 29.27
N GLU A 766 11.76 -5.30 27.98
CA GLU A 766 12.14 -4.01 27.43
C GLU A 766 10.89 -3.13 27.24
N VAL A 767 10.67 -2.26 28.21
CA VAL A 767 9.53 -1.33 28.30
C VAL A 767 9.98 0.02 28.86
N ASN A 768 9.38 1.13 28.41
CA ASN A 768 9.66 2.45 28.96
C ASN A 768 8.74 2.81 30.15
N ALA A 769 8.97 3.98 30.75
CA ALA A 769 8.21 4.47 31.91
C ALA A 769 6.70 4.64 31.63
N GLN A 770 6.29 4.76 30.37
CA GLN A 770 4.91 4.91 29.93
C GLN A 770 4.26 3.56 29.57
N GLY A 771 4.94 2.43 29.77
CA GLY A 771 4.39 1.11 29.42
C GLY A 771 4.50 0.73 27.95
N ARG A 772 5.31 1.45 27.17
CA ARG A 772 5.51 1.17 25.75
C ARG A 772 6.66 0.19 25.56
N SER A 773 6.42 -0.84 24.76
CA SER A 773 7.45 -1.81 24.38
C SER A 773 7.89 -1.56 22.93
N TYR A 774 8.77 -2.41 22.43
CA TYR A 774 9.36 -2.31 21.10
C TYR A 774 8.75 -3.36 20.16
N GLY A 775 8.51 -2.94 18.92
CA GLY A 775 7.97 -3.75 17.83
C GLY A 775 8.23 -3.13 16.46
N VAL A 776 7.51 -3.61 15.43
CA VAL A 776 7.56 -3.14 14.03
C VAL A 776 8.90 -3.44 13.33
N SER A 777 9.99 -2.76 13.69
CA SER A 777 11.31 -2.97 13.06
C SER A 777 12.13 -4.07 13.75
N GLY A 778 11.94 -4.26 15.05
CA GLY A 778 12.65 -5.24 15.88
C GLY A 778 11.87 -5.53 17.15
N LEU A 779 12.21 -6.61 17.85
CA LEU A 779 11.52 -6.99 19.10
C LEU A 779 12.21 -6.43 20.34
N THR A 780 13.43 -5.90 20.17
CA THR A 780 14.31 -5.39 21.23
C THR A 780 14.44 -3.86 21.23
N ALA A 781 14.91 -3.24 22.30
CA ALA A 781 15.17 -1.80 22.43
C ALA A 781 16.28 -1.31 21.49
N GLN A 782 17.20 -2.20 21.11
CA GLN A 782 18.31 -1.86 20.20
C GLN A 782 17.83 -1.59 18.77
N ARG A 783 16.81 -2.33 18.30
CA ARG A 783 16.38 -2.31 16.89
C ARG A 783 14.91 -2.01 16.68
N GLY A 784 14.07 -2.25 17.68
CA GLY A 784 12.64 -2.06 17.64
C GLY A 784 12.20 -0.63 17.89
N LEU A 785 10.96 -0.34 17.48
CA LEU A 785 10.33 0.96 17.61
C LEU A 785 9.12 0.89 18.54
N GLN A 786 8.90 1.95 19.30
CA GLN A 786 7.71 2.10 20.15
C GLN A 786 6.49 2.59 19.36
N PHE A 787 6.73 3.09 18.16
CA PHE A 787 5.70 3.61 17.27
C PHE A 787 5.98 3.20 15.82
N GLY A 788 4.94 2.76 15.11
CA GLY A 788 5.00 2.56 13.67
C GLY A 788 3.60 2.48 13.07
N THR A 789 3.41 3.02 11.88
CA THR A 789 2.08 3.13 11.26
C THR A 789 2.05 2.27 10.01
N VAL A 790 0.98 1.47 9.86
CA VAL A 790 0.80 0.54 8.74
C VAL A 790 -0.38 0.98 7.87
N TYR A 791 -1.49 1.38 8.47
CA TYR A 791 -2.72 1.72 7.77
C TYR A 791 -3.17 3.15 8.06
N GLU A 792 -3.66 3.82 7.04
CA GLU A 792 -4.36 5.09 7.18
C GLU A 792 -5.83 4.87 7.54
N VAL A 793 -6.35 5.73 8.41
CA VAL A 793 -7.78 5.93 8.62
C VAL A 793 -8.12 7.30 8.04
N PRO A 794 -8.97 7.36 6.99
CA PRO A 794 -9.33 8.61 6.34
C PRO A 794 -9.99 9.58 7.33
N THR A 795 -9.58 10.85 7.29
CA THR A 795 -10.18 11.95 8.05
C THR A 795 -11.18 12.78 7.24
N GLY A 796 -11.30 12.49 5.94
CA GLY A 796 -12.26 13.05 5.00
C GLY A 796 -12.58 12.05 3.88
N PRO A 797 -13.33 12.48 2.85
CA PRO A 797 -13.61 11.66 1.66
C PRO A 797 -12.32 11.17 0.97
N LEU A 798 -12.44 10.06 0.24
CA LEU A 798 -11.33 9.53 -0.55
C LEU A 798 -11.17 10.32 -1.86
N HIS A 799 -9.92 10.52 -2.27
CA HIS A 799 -9.55 11.28 -3.47
C HIS A 799 -8.64 10.50 -4.44
N GLY A 800 -8.14 9.33 -4.05
CA GLY A 800 -7.23 8.53 -4.88
C GLY A 800 -7.25 7.04 -4.54
N PHE A 801 -6.82 6.21 -5.50
CA PHE A 801 -6.80 4.75 -5.36
C PHE A 801 -5.82 4.25 -4.29
N ASN A 802 -4.72 4.98 -4.06
CA ASN A 802 -3.72 4.66 -3.06
C ASN A 802 -4.32 4.54 -1.66
N GLN A 803 -5.33 5.35 -1.31
CA GLN A 803 -5.98 5.29 0.00
C GLN A 803 -6.74 3.97 0.24
N LEU A 804 -7.13 3.27 -0.84
CA LEU A 804 -7.80 1.96 -0.75
C LEU A 804 -6.89 0.85 -0.22
N ASN A 805 -5.56 1.05 -0.25
CA ASN A 805 -4.62 0.10 0.34
C ASN A 805 -4.87 -0.11 1.85
N SER A 806 -5.34 0.92 2.54
CA SER A 806 -5.67 0.85 3.96
C SER A 806 -7.01 0.16 4.25
N ALA A 807 -7.80 -0.14 3.22
CA ALA A 807 -9.01 -0.95 3.36
C ALA A 807 -8.71 -2.45 3.57
N ASN A 808 -7.44 -2.88 3.48
CA ASN A 808 -6.99 -4.26 3.69
C ASN A 808 -7.66 -5.26 2.73
N LEU A 809 -7.71 -4.94 1.43
CA LEU A 809 -8.46 -5.69 0.42
C LEU A 809 -7.98 -7.14 0.22
N ALA A 810 -6.73 -7.47 0.57
CA ALA A 810 -6.21 -8.85 0.57
C ALA A 810 -6.20 -9.45 1.99
N SER A 811 -7.25 -9.22 2.78
CA SER A 811 -7.32 -9.63 4.20
C SER A 811 -7.33 -11.14 4.43
N TRP A 812 -7.53 -11.96 3.38
CA TRP A 812 -7.54 -13.41 3.49
C TRP A 812 -6.13 -14.02 3.54
N ASN A 813 -5.99 -15.07 4.34
CA ASN A 813 -4.73 -15.78 4.54
C ASN A 813 -4.46 -16.75 3.37
N SER A 814 -4.13 -16.20 2.21
CA SER A 814 -3.46 -16.96 1.15
C SER A 814 -1.95 -16.73 1.26
N ALA A 815 -1.14 -17.70 0.81
CA ALA A 815 0.31 -17.55 0.76
C ALA A 815 0.79 -16.42 -0.20
N ALA A 816 -0.14 -15.76 -0.90
CA ALA A 816 0.09 -14.63 -1.81
C ALA A 816 -0.56 -13.32 -1.35
N ARG A 817 -0.78 -13.15 -0.05
CA ARG A 817 -1.32 -11.90 0.52
C ARG A 817 -0.37 -10.72 0.29
N PHE A 818 -0.90 -9.52 0.06
CA PHE A 818 -0.15 -8.27 0.07
C PHE A 818 -0.87 -7.20 0.90
N ALA A 819 -0.14 -6.44 1.73
CA ALA A 819 -0.72 -5.38 2.55
C ALA A 819 -1.24 -4.20 1.71
N TYR A 820 -0.57 -3.90 0.60
CA TYR A 820 -0.85 -2.73 -0.24
C TYR A 820 -0.96 -3.09 -1.74
N PRO A 821 -2.00 -3.85 -2.15
CA PRO A 821 -2.10 -4.40 -3.50
C PRO A 821 -2.53 -3.37 -4.57
N VAL A 822 -3.19 -2.27 -4.19
CA VAL A 822 -3.69 -1.27 -5.14
C VAL A 822 -2.57 -0.32 -5.55
N GLY A 823 -2.35 -0.17 -6.85
CA GLY A 823 -1.28 0.64 -7.42
C GLY A 823 0.10 -0.04 -7.40
N ASN A 824 0.34 -1.01 -6.53
CA ASN A 824 1.55 -1.83 -6.59
C ASN A 824 1.32 -3.07 -7.47
N SER A 825 2.38 -3.69 -7.96
CA SER A 825 2.29 -4.94 -8.73
C SER A 825 3.48 -5.86 -8.50
N TRP A 826 3.83 -6.07 -7.23
CA TRP A 826 4.87 -7.05 -6.86
C TRP A 826 4.36 -8.46 -7.09
N ALA A 827 5.21 -9.30 -7.68
CA ALA A 827 4.92 -10.72 -7.82
C ALA A 827 4.90 -11.40 -6.44
N SER A 828 4.04 -12.39 -6.30
CA SER A 828 3.98 -13.23 -5.11
C SER A 828 5.03 -14.34 -5.18
N PRO A 829 5.68 -14.69 -4.05
CA PRO A 829 6.52 -15.89 -4.00
C PRO A 829 5.73 -17.19 -4.15
N ALA A 830 4.44 -17.18 -3.78
CA ALA A 830 3.58 -18.35 -3.83
C ALA A 830 2.89 -18.58 -5.19
N ILE A 831 3.10 -17.70 -6.17
CA ILE A 831 2.49 -17.78 -7.51
C ILE A 831 3.62 -17.78 -8.55
N PRO A 832 3.63 -18.74 -9.51
CA PRO A 832 4.59 -18.69 -10.62
C PRO A 832 4.52 -17.35 -11.37
N PRO A 833 5.65 -16.82 -11.86
CA PRO A 833 5.69 -15.49 -12.51
C PRO A 833 4.81 -15.41 -13.78
N THR A 834 4.50 -16.55 -14.40
CA THR A 834 3.64 -16.65 -15.59
C THR A 834 2.13 -16.75 -15.28
N LYS A 835 1.71 -16.76 -14.01
CA LYS A 835 0.31 -17.00 -13.61
C LYS A 835 -0.26 -15.91 -12.71
N LEU A 836 -1.59 -15.84 -12.65
CA LEU A 836 -2.37 -14.96 -11.76
C LEU A 836 -2.99 -15.70 -10.57
N SER A 837 -2.96 -17.03 -10.60
CA SER A 837 -3.35 -17.86 -9.48
C SER A 837 -2.51 -19.12 -9.41
N HIS A 838 -2.42 -19.67 -8.20
CA HIS A 838 -1.75 -20.94 -7.97
C HIS A 838 -2.50 -21.76 -6.93
N THR A 839 -2.79 -23.00 -7.30
CA THR A 839 -3.44 -23.96 -6.41
C THR A 839 -2.38 -24.88 -5.82
N VAL A 840 -2.31 -24.88 -4.49
CA VAL A 840 -1.54 -25.87 -3.73
C VAL A 840 -2.54 -26.82 -3.09
N THR A 841 -2.36 -28.13 -3.29
CA THR A 841 -3.30 -29.16 -2.81
C THR A 841 -3.59 -28.99 -1.32
N GLY A 842 -4.86 -28.82 -0.96
CA GLY A 842 -5.33 -28.66 0.42
C GLY A 842 -5.11 -27.27 1.02
N LEU A 843 -4.81 -26.24 0.22
CA LEU A 843 -4.78 -24.83 0.63
C LEU A 843 -5.81 -23.98 -0.15
N PRO A 844 -6.19 -22.79 0.34
CA PRO A 844 -6.91 -21.82 -0.45
C PRO A 844 -6.12 -21.43 -1.71
N VAL A 845 -6.82 -21.19 -2.82
CA VAL A 845 -6.17 -20.73 -4.05
C VAL A 845 -5.56 -19.35 -3.81
N ALA A 846 -4.26 -19.25 -4.08
CA ALA A 846 -3.52 -18.00 -4.06
C ALA A 846 -3.87 -17.21 -5.32
N ASN A 847 -4.29 -15.96 -5.16
CA ASN A 847 -4.61 -15.05 -6.25
C ASN A 847 -3.66 -13.85 -6.23
N ASP A 848 -3.24 -13.38 -7.40
CA ASP A 848 -2.46 -12.15 -7.55
C ASP A 848 -3.39 -10.94 -7.37
N HIS A 849 -3.60 -10.54 -6.12
CA HIS A 849 -4.52 -9.45 -5.78
C HIS A 849 -4.11 -8.13 -6.41
N SER A 850 -2.81 -7.87 -6.49
CA SER A 850 -2.27 -6.65 -7.08
C SER A 850 -2.66 -6.56 -8.56
N PHE A 851 -2.40 -7.63 -9.32
CA PHE A 851 -2.73 -7.65 -10.75
C PHE A 851 -4.25 -7.46 -11.01
N LEU A 852 -5.07 -8.23 -10.29
CA LEU A 852 -6.53 -8.24 -10.49
C LEU A 852 -7.18 -6.92 -10.06
N LEU A 853 -6.80 -6.34 -8.92
CA LEU A 853 -7.33 -5.05 -8.47
C LEU A 853 -6.94 -3.91 -9.41
N ASN A 854 -5.70 -3.87 -9.88
CA ASN A 854 -5.27 -2.81 -10.80
C ASN A 854 -5.98 -2.89 -12.14
N SER A 855 -6.20 -4.12 -12.65
CA SER A 855 -6.95 -4.36 -13.89
C SER A 855 -8.42 -3.94 -13.79
N LEU A 856 -9.00 -3.99 -12.58
CA LEU A 856 -10.36 -3.55 -12.33
C LEU A 856 -10.46 -2.03 -12.11
N LEU A 857 -9.56 -1.46 -11.30
CA LEU A 857 -9.70 -0.10 -10.77
C LEU A 857 -9.23 0.98 -11.75
N TYR A 858 -8.01 0.87 -12.28
CA TYR A 858 -7.35 1.97 -13.01
C TYR A 858 -7.98 2.26 -14.38
N ASP A 859 -8.56 1.25 -15.02
CA ASP A 859 -9.21 1.43 -16.33
C ASP A 859 -10.66 1.92 -16.19
N ARG A 860 -11.41 1.47 -15.17
CA ARG A 860 -12.87 1.66 -15.11
C ARG A 860 -13.34 2.81 -14.21
N PHE A 861 -12.52 3.21 -13.25
CA PHE A 861 -12.93 4.14 -12.19
C PHE A 861 -12.05 5.38 -12.13
N TYR A 862 -12.56 6.42 -11.47
CA TYR A 862 -11.84 7.62 -11.05
C TYR A 862 -12.56 8.29 -9.87
N PHE A 863 -11.98 9.35 -9.30
CA PHE A 863 -12.59 10.13 -8.21
C PHE A 863 -13.00 11.52 -8.70
N SER A 864 -14.30 11.84 -8.72
CA SER A 864 -14.79 13.15 -9.20
C SER A 864 -14.53 14.32 -8.24
N GLY A 865 -14.22 14.05 -6.98
CA GLY A 865 -14.16 15.08 -5.93
C GLY A 865 -15.53 15.59 -5.46
N LEU A 866 -16.64 15.11 -6.03
CA LEU A 866 -18.01 15.52 -5.70
C LEU A 866 -18.61 14.76 -4.51
N ALA A 867 -17.75 14.23 -3.63
CA ALA A 867 -18.18 13.57 -2.40
C ALA A 867 -18.73 14.58 -1.38
N ALA A 868 -19.94 14.34 -0.87
CA ALA A 868 -20.46 15.10 0.26
C ALA A 868 -19.49 15.03 1.45
N ARG A 869 -19.18 16.20 2.05
CA ARG A 869 -18.21 16.32 3.14
C ARG A 869 -18.94 16.32 4.48
N GLN A 870 -18.71 15.30 5.30
CA GLN A 870 -19.37 15.13 6.60
C GLN A 870 -18.41 14.56 7.65
N GLY A 871 -18.56 14.98 8.91
CA GLY A 871 -17.77 14.47 10.04
C GLY A 871 -17.04 15.57 10.82
N ASN A 872 -16.35 15.16 11.89
CA ASN A 872 -15.72 16.10 12.85
C ASN A 872 -14.44 16.77 12.35
N PHE A 873 -13.84 16.25 11.27
CA PHE A 873 -12.51 16.64 10.82
C PHE A 873 -12.47 17.25 9.42
N VAL A 874 -13.63 17.43 8.77
CA VAL A 874 -13.77 18.03 7.44
C VAL A 874 -14.80 19.16 7.51
N THR A 875 -14.64 20.20 6.70
CA THR A 875 -15.64 21.27 6.57
C THR A 875 -16.86 20.72 5.82
N THR A 876 -18.05 20.97 6.37
CA THR A 876 -19.28 20.33 5.88
C THR A 876 -19.76 21.00 4.60
N ALA A 877 -19.96 20.20 3.54
CA ALA A 877 -20.47 20.64 2.25
C ALA A 877 -21.38 19.58 1.65
N SER A 878 -22.53 20.01 1.08
CA SER A 878 -23.42 19.10 0.38
C SER A 878 -22.89 18.80 -1.03
N GLN A 879 -23.26 17.65 -1.60
CA GLN A 879 -22.90 17.32 -2.98
C GLN A 879 -23.48 18.33 -3.99
N ALA A 880 -24.68 18.85 -3.74
CA ALA A 880 -25.30 19.85 -4.60
C ALA A 880 -24.52 21.17 -4.61
N ASP A 881 -24.00 21.60 -3.45
CA ASP A 881 -23.17 22.80 -3.36
C ASP A 881 -21.83 22.61 -4.09
N LEU A 882 -21.21 21.44 -3.96
CA LEU A 882 -19.98 21.09 -4.69
C LEU A 882 -20.22 21.03 -6.21
N ALA A 883 -21.32 20.40 -6.65
CA ALA A 883 -21.70 20.35 -8.06
C ALA A 883 -21.95 21.75 -8.63
N ARG A 884 -22.64 22.62 -7.88
CA ARG A 884 -22.87 24.01 -8.25
C ARG A 884 -21.57 24.80 -8.34
N SER A 885 -20.69 24.68 -7.34
CA SER A 885 -19.36 25.30 -7.33
C SER A 885 -18.52 24.90 -8.56
N MET A 886 -18.63 23.63 -9.00
CA MET A 886 -17.96 23.15 -10.20
C MET A 886 -18.53 23.77 -11.49
N MET A 887 -19.86 23.88 -11.61
CA MET A 887 -20.51 24.35 -12.84
C MET A 887 -20.52 25.88 -13.00
N GLU A 888 -20.73 26.61 -11.92
CA GLU A 888 -20.74 28.08 -11.92
C GLU A 888 -19.32 28.68 -11.89
N GLY A 889 -18.32 27.84 -11.60
CA GLY A 889 -16.95 28.27 -11.33
C GLY A 889 -16.86 28.78 -9.90
N SER A 890 -15.98 28.18 -9.10
CA SER A 890 -15.85 28.42 -7.65
C SER A 890 -15.85 29.91 -7.29
N THR A 891 -16.94 30.36 -6.66
CA THR A 891 -17.21 31.73 -6.19
C THR A 891 -16.66 32.00 -4.77
N GLY A 892 -16.08 30.99 -4.11
CA GLY A 892 -15.53 31.05 -2.74
C GLY A 892 -15.40 29.68 -2.06
N ASP A 893 -14.77 29.67 -0.87
CA ASP A 893 -14.55 28.70 0.26
C ASP A 893 -14.65 27.16 0.10
N GLU A 894 -15.18 26.60 -1.00
CA GLU A 894 -15.31 25.16 -1.23
C GLU A 894 -14.42 24.70 -2.40
N PRO A 895 -13.10 24.58 -2.21
CA PRO A 895 -12.20 24.25 -3.30
C PRO A 895 -12.34 22.78 -3.70
N LEU A 896 -12.70 22.58 -4.96
CA LEU A 896 -12.43 21.36 -5.70
C LEU A 896 -11.03 21.44 -6.32
N ASP A 897 -10.47 20.30 -6.74
CA ASP A 897 -9.22 20.29 -7.51
C ASP A 897 -9.39 21.18 -8.75
N ALA A 898 -8.58 22.24 -8.84
CA ALA A 898 -8.65 23.24 -9.92
C ALA A 898 -8.36 22.65 -11.31
N ARG A 899 -7.83 21.43 -11.37
CA ARG A 899 -7.65 20.69 -12.62
C ARG A 899 -8.92 20.00 -13.09
N LEU A 900 -9.89 19.73 -12.22
CA LEU A 900 -11.18 19.20 -12.63
C LEU A 900 -12.04 20.36 -13.14
N ILE A 901 -12.03 20.57 -14.45
CA ILE A 901 -12.80 21.63 -15.10
C ILE A 901 -14.17 21.11 -15.49
N SER A 902 -15.19 21.95 -15.39
CA SER A 902 -16.54 21.61 -15.83
C SER A 902 -16.62 21.53 -17.35
N TYR A 903 -17.45 20.60 -17.81
CA TYR A 903 -17.90 20.48 -19.19
C TYR A 903 -19.43 20.40 -19.20
N ARG A 904 -20.07 21.07 -20.15
CA ARG A 904 -21.52 20.99 -20.34
C ARG A 904 -21.78 20.32 -21.69
N PRO A 905 -22.41 19.13 -21.70
CA PRO A 905 -22.90 18.50 -22.93
C PRO A 905 -23.79 19.45 -23.75
N ASP A 906 -23.76 19.26 -25.07
CA ASP A 906 -24.54 20.09 -25.99
C ASP A 906 -26.04 20.05 -25.64
N GLY A 907 -26.64 21.23 -25.44
CA GLY A 907 -28.08 21.38 -25.22
C GLY A 907 -28.55 21.37 -23.75
N GLU A 908 -27.64 21.14 -22.79
CA GLU A 908 -27.97 21.16 -21.35
C GLU A 908 -27.78 22.55 -20.72
N THR A 909 -28.67 22.91 -19.79
CA THR A 909 -28.53 24.12 -18.96
C THR A 909 -27.62 23.87 -17.74
N THR A 910 -27.21 24.94 -17.04
CA THR A 910 -26.45 24.81 -15.78
C THR A 910 -27.26 24.05 -14.74
N GLU A 911 -28.56 24.32 -14.66
CA GLU A 911 -29.50 23.68 -13.74
C GLU A 911 -29.68 22.19 -14.06
N ASP A 912 -29.78 21.83 -15.33
CA ASP A 912 -29.84 20.42 -15.77
C ASP A 912 -28.59 19.67 -15.33
N ALA A 913 -27.43 20.29 -15.53
CA ALA A 913 -26.16 19.67 -15.22
C ALA A 913 -25.91 19.56 -13.70
N VAL A 914 -26.29 20.59 -12.92
CA VAL A 914 -26.27 20.52 -11.45
C VAL A 914 -27.23 19.45 -10.94
N ALA A 915 -28.44 19.32 -11.52
CA ALA A 915 -29.38 18.26 -11.17
C ALA A 915 -28.80 16.88 -11.48
N ALA A 916 -28.20 16.70 -12.67
CA ALA A 916 -27.54 15.45 -13.06
C ALA A 916 -26.41 15.06 -12.11
N LEU A 917 -25.62 16.03 -11.65
CA LEU A 917 -24.48 15.85 -10.74
C LEU A 917 -24.87 15.71 -9.26
N SER A 918 -26.03 16.23 -8.86
CA SER A 918 -26.55 16.15 -7.49
C SER A 918 -27.20 14.81 -7.18
N VAL A 919 -27.62 14.06 -8.21
CA VAL A 919 -28.31 12.77 -8.08
C VAL A 919 -27.37 11.58 -8.35
N VAL A 920 -26.08 11.82 -8.60
CA VAL A 920 -25.09 10.75 -8.95
C VAL A 920 -24.94 9.73 -7.80
N SER A 921 -25.16 10.15 -6.55
CA SER A 921 -25.10 9.27 -5.37
C SER A 921 -26.43 8.60 -5.03
N SER A 922 -27.49 8.77 -5.84
CA SER A 922 -28.78 8.13 -5.57
C SER A 922 -28.67 6.62 -5.78
N ASN A 923 -29.41 5.86 -4.97
CA ASN A 923 -29.51 4.40 -5.09
C ASN A 923 -30.41 3.97 -6.27
N ASP A 924 -30.66 4.85 -7.25
CA ASP A 924 -31.58 4.53 -8.35
C ASP A 924 -30.95 3.55 -9.34
N ASP A 925 -31.21 2.26 -9.11
CA ASP A 925 -30.75 1.17 -9.96
C ASP A 925 -31.43 1.15 -11.34
N ALA A 926 -32.46 1.97 -11.58
CA ALA A 926 -33.11 2.07 -12.89
C ALA A 926 -32.22 2.76 -13.95
N GLU A 927 -31.20 3.54 -13.53
CA GLU A 927 -30.21 4.14 -14.42
C GLU A 927 -28.76 3.83 -13.99
N PRO A 928 -28.25 2.60 -14.23
CA PRO A 928 -26.87 2.23 -13.90
C PRO A 928 -25.79 3.13 -14.53
N GLN A 929 -26.14 3.84 -15.60
CA GLN A 929 -25.27 4.79 -16.31
C GLN A 929 -25.16 6.16 -15.60
N ALA A 930 -26.00 6.44 -14.60
CA ALA A 930 -25.94 7.67 -13.80
C ALA A 930 -24.53 7.90 -13.18
N ARG A 931 -23.80 6.82 -12.87
CA ARG A 931 -22.43 6.85 -12.33
C ARG A 931 -21.35 7.33 -13.30
N THR A 932 -21.67 7.41 -14.59
CA THR A 932 -20.79 7.98 -15.63
C THR A 932 -21.12 9.44 -15.92
N ARG A 933 -22.22 9.98 -15.37
CA ARG A 933 -22.62 11.39 -15.56
C ARG A 933 -21.57 12.35 -15.01
N ALA A 934 -20.95 12.03 -13.88
CA ALA A 934 -19.86 12.84 -13.38
C ALA A 934 -18.75 13.00 -14.43
N ALA A 935 -18.38 11.91 -15.13
CA ALA A 935 -17.31 11.93 -16.14
C ALA A 935 -17.72 12.65 -17.43
N SER A 936 -19.02 12.68 -17.76
CA SER A 936 -19.50 13.40 -18.93
C SER A 936 -19.56 14.93 -18.73
N HIS A 937 -19.48 15.40 -17.49
CA HIS A 937 -19.58 16.81 -17.12
C HIS A 937 -18.26 17.41 -16.60
N GLN A 938 -17.15 16.68 -16.70
CA GLN A 938 -15.86 17.17 -16.26
C GLN A 938 -14.72 16.67 -17.15
N MET A 939 -13.66 17.47 -17.22
CA MET A 939 -12.42 17.15 -17.93
C MET A 939 -11.23 17.43 -17.02
N MET A 940 -10.11 16.75 -17.29
CA MET A 940 -8.88 16.91 -16.53
C MET A 940 -7.93 17.89 -17.22
N LYS A 941 -7.70 19.06 -16.62
CA LYS A 941 -6.69 20.04 -17.03
C LYS A 941 -5.29 19.58 -16.61
N GLY A 942 -4.47 19.27 -17.61
CA GLY A 942 -3.14 18.70 -17.42
C GLY A 942 -3.16 17.17 -17.35
N ALA A 943 -4.05 16.52 -18.10
CA ALA A 943 -3.98 15.08 -18.29
C ALA A 943 -2.64 14.69 -18.93
N PHE A 944 -2.06 13.62 -18.43
CA PHE A 944 -0.71 13.18 -18.76
C PHE A 944 -0.73 11.75 -19.30
N ASN A 945 -0.26 11.62 -20.54
CA ASN A 945 -0.17 10.35 -21.22
C ASN A 945 1.04 9.55 -20.70
N ILE A 946 0.77 8.42 -20.06
CA ILE A 946 1.79 7.52 -19.48
C ILE A 946 2.77 6.94 -20.50
N ASN A 947 2.46 7.04 -21.80
CA ASN A 947 3.37 6.66 -22.88
C ASN A 947 4.35 7.77 -23.27
N SER A 948 4.41 8.88 -22.52
CA SER A 948 5.38 9.94 -22.74
C SER A 948 6.82 9.44 -22.59
N THR A 949 7.67 9.87 -23.51
CA THR A 949 9.12 9.65 -23.52
C THR A 949 9.89 10.91 -23.13
N SER A 950 9.19 12.00 -22.76
CA SER A 950 9.81 13.23 -22.28
C SER A 950 10.24 13.09 -20.82
N LYS A 951 11.55 13.10 -20.59
CA LYS A 951 12.13 13.11 -19.24
C LYS A 951 11.71 14.37 -18.47
N ALA A 952 11.70 15.53 -19.11
CA ALA A 952 11.33 16.79 -18.48
C ALA A 952 9.85 16.78 -18.05
N ALA A 953 8.95 16.24 -18.88
CA ALA A 953 7.55 16.12 -18.54
C ALA A 953 7.33 15.18 -17.35
N TRP A 954 7.97 14.00 -17.34
CA TRP A 954 7.93 13.08 -16.20
C TRP A 954 8.45 13.73 -14.92
N LYS A 955 9.60 14.42 -14.98
CA LYS A 955 10.18 15.11 -13.82
C LYS A 955 9.20 16.12 -13.21
N SER A 956 8.56 16.94 -14.06
CA SER A 956 7.58 17.93 -13.62
C SER A 956 6.31 17.30 -13.03
N MET A 957 5.77 16.26 -13.68
CA MET A 957 4.57 15.55 -13.22
C MET A 957 4.77 14.87 -11.87
N LEU A 958 5.92 14.23 -11.66
CA LEU A 958 6.26 13.54 -10.42
C LEU A 958 6.49 14.51 -9.25
N ALA A 959 6.77 15.78 -9.53
CA ALA A 959 6.92 16.85 -8.55
C ALA A 959 5.61 17.61 -8.28
N SER A 960 4.47 17.07 -8.69
CA SER A 960 3.20 17.81 -8.64
C SER A 960 2.55 17.96 -7.26
N LEU A 961 3.11 17.33 -6.22
CA LEU A 961 2.59 17.43 -4.86
C LEU A 961 3.13 18.69 -4.16
N HIS A 962 2.22 19.53 -3.65
CA HIS A 962 2.57 20.71 -2.87
C HIS A 962 1.80 20.74 -1.55
N PRO A 963 2.36 20.12 -0.49
CA PRO A 963 1.67 19.90 0.77
C PRO A 963 1.73 21.14 1.69
N THR A 964 1.39 22.32 1.17
CA THR A 964 1.29 23.53 1.98
C THR A 964 0.23 23.38 3.06
N LYS A 965 0.59 23.77 4.30
CA LYS A 965 -0.28 23.66 5.49
C LYS A 965 -0.68 22.21 5.84
N ALA A 966 -0.06 21.20 5.23
CA ALA A 966 -0.32 19.81 5.59
C ALA A 966 -0.05 19.59 7.09
N LYS A 967 -0.85 18.72 7.70
CA LYS A 967 -0.80 18.43 9.12
C LYS A 967 -0.25 17.03 9.38
N LYS A 968 0.34 16.84 10.54
CA LYS A 968 0.68 15.53 11.10
C LYS A 968 -0.07 15.30 12.40
N PHE A 969 -0.35 14.05 12.74
CA PHE A 969 -0.93 13.67 14.02
C PHE A 969 0.06 12.84 14.82
N ILE A 970 0.84 13.48 15.69
CA ILE A 970 2.00 12.88 16.34
C ILE A 970 1.67 12.43 17.77
N ALA A 971 2.12 11.23 18.14
CA ALA A 971 2.03 10.74 19.52
C ALA A 971 3.03 11.46 20.43
N ASN A 972 2.63 11.77 21.66
CA ASN A 972 3.53 12.35 22.65
C ASN A 972 4.46 11.27 23.22
N ALA A 973 5.77 11.40 22.97
CA ALA A 973 6.76 10.43 23.47
C ALA A 973 6.82 10.36 25.00
N GLY A 974 6.61 11.48 25.71
CA GLY A 974 6.70 11.56 27.17
C GLY A 974 5.38 11.44 27.95
N ALA A 975 4.22 11.45 27.27
CA ALA A 975 2.90 11.50 27.91
C ALA A 975 1.87 10.60 27.22
N ALA A 976 0.77 10.30 27.91
CA ALA A 976 -0.38 9.62 27.32
C ALA A 976 -1.17 10.61 26.45
N GLY A 977 -1.08 10.47 25.11
CA GLY A 977 -1.87 11.27 24.16
C GLY A 977 -1.16 11.55 22.84
N ALA A 978 -1.85 12.24 21.93
CA ALA A 978 -1.33 12.69 20.64
C ALA A 978 -1.79 14.13 20.37
N LYS A 979 -1.20 14.79 19.36
CA LYS A 979 -1.56 16.15 18.97
C LYS A 979 -1.43 16.36 17.47
N ILE A 980 -2.26 17.24 16.94
CA ILE A 980 -2.19 17.69 15.55
C ILE A 980 -1.21 18.87 15.49
N GLU A 981 -0.27 18.81 14.56
CA GLU A 981 0.73 19.85 14.31
C GLU A 981 0.92 20.09 12.81
N ASP A 982 1.58 21.18 12.47
CA ASP A 982 2.05 21.39 11.10
C ASP A 982 3.12 20.36 10.74
N LEU A 983 2.98 19.79 9.54
CA LEU A 983 4.01 18.96 8.95
C LEU A 983 5.17 19.86 8.51
N LYS A 984 6.41 19.50 8.87
CA LYS A 984 7.59 20.25 8.42
C LYS A 984 7.61 20.33 6.89
N ALA A 985 7.79 21.52 6.32
CA ALA A 985 7.90 21.70 4.87
C ALA A 985 9.04 20.85 4.28
N ALA A 986 8.91 20.42 3.03
CA ALA A 986 10.01 19.80 2.30
C ALA A 986 11.14 20.82 2.12
N GLY A 987 12.39 20.34 1.99
CA GLY A 987 13.50 21.22 1.60
C GLY A 987 13.21 21.90 0.26
N GLU A 988 13.76 23.10 0.03
CA GLU A 988 13.44 23.96 -1.12
C GLU A 988 13.48 23.23 -2.49
N LYS A 989 14.43 22.31 -2.67
CA LYS A 989 14.55 21.49 -3.89
C LYS A 989 14.10 20.04 -3.72
N ALA A 990 13.60 19.64 -2.57
CA ALA A 990 13.13 18.29 -2.34
C ALA A 990 11.68 18.11 -2.83
N VAL A 991 11.36 16.90 -3.29
CA VAL A 991 10.00 16.51 -3.65
C VAL A 991 9.49 15.51 -2.63
N ARG A 992 8.26 15.73 -2.15
CA ARG A 992 7.62 14.90 -1.13
C ARG A 992 6.64 13.92 -1.75
N TYR A 993 6.66 12.70 -1.23
CA TYR A 993 5.66 11.66 -1.43
C TYR A 993 5.14 11.22 -0.07
N SER A 994 3.84 10.97 0.04
CA SER A 994 3.26 10.46 1.28
C SER A 994 2.30 9.33 1.00
N ARG A 995 2.48 8.22 1.73
CA ARG A 995 1.49 7.14 1.75
C ARG A 995 0.24 7.53 2.51
N PHE A 996 0.39 8.41 3.49
CA PHE A 996 -0.66 8.81 4.41
C PHE A 996 -1.07 10.26 4.14
N SER A 997 -2.37 10.49 3.98
CA SER A 997 -2.93 11.85 3.88
C SER A 997 -2.72 12.67 5.17
N MET A 998 -2.57 11.98 6.30
CA MET A 998 -2.21 12.53 7.60
C MET A 998 -1.13 11.65 8.24
N PRO A 999 0.16 11.95 8.05
CA PRO A 999 1.26 11.18 8.64
C PRO A 999 1.35 11.40 10.16
N ASN A 1000 2.10 10.54 10.87
CA ASN A 1000 2.32 10.66 12.31
C ASN A 1000 3.69 11.26 12.67
N ASN A 1001 4.52 11.58 11.68
CA ASN A 1001 5.83 12.20 11.87
C ASN A 1001 6.25 13.01 10.63
N ASP A 1002 7.34 13.77 10.76
CA ASP A 1002 7.98 14.45 9.63
C ASP A 1002 8.77 13.46 8.75
N ALA A 1003 9.19 13.90 7.57
CA ALA A 1003 10.07 13.12 6.71
C ALA A 1003 11.40 12.79 7.41
N PRO A 1004 11.98 11.59 7.22
CA PRO A 1004 13.33 11.29 7.68
C PRO A 1004 14.36 12.13 6.92
N GLU A 1005 15.33 12.70 7.63
CA GLU A 1005 16.41 13.49 7.02
C GLU A 1005 17.71 12.67 6.91
N THR A 1006 17.89 11.71 7.81
CA THR A 1006 19.07 10.85 7.85
C THR A 1006 18.68 9.39 8.07
N GLY A 1007 19.62 8.49 7.80
CA GLY A 1007 19.47 7.08 8.13
C GLY A 1007 19.24 6.79 9.62
N SER A 1008 19.50 7.74 10.53
CA SER A 1008 19.28 7.57 11.97
C SER A 1008 17.83 7.80 12.41
N ASP A 1009 17.01 8.42 11.56
CA ASP A 1009 15.61 8.78 11.84
C ASP A 1009 14.64 7.58 11.71
N LYS A 1010 14.96 6.43 12.33
CA LYS A 1010 14.22 5.17 12.18
C LYS A 1010 12.71 5.32 12.32
N GLN A 1011 12.25 6.01 13.37
CA GLN A 1011 10.82 6.17 13.62
C GLN A 1011 10.12 6.98 12.51
N LYS A 1012 10.77 8.01 11.96
CA LYS A 1012 10.22 8.84 10.88
C LYS A 1012 10.01 8.02 9.60
N VAL A 1013 10.88 7.04 9.32
CA VAL A 1013 10.69 6.12 8.18
C VAL A 1013 9.41 5.30 8.29
N PHE A 1014 8.95 4.94 9.50
CA PHE A 1014 7.73 4.13 9.68
C PHE A 1014 6.46 4.96 9.90
N GLN A 1015 6.56 6.29 10.00
CA GLN A 1015 5.43 7.15 10.38
C GLN A 1015 5.26 8.41 9.54
N GLY A 1016 6.31 8.83 8.84
CA GLY A 1016 6.37 10.06 8.08
C GLY A 1016 6.32 9.84 6.57
N PRO A 1017 6.23 10.95 5.81
CA PRO A 1017 6.35 10.95 4.35
C PRO A 1017 7.81 10.70 3.91
N ARG A 1018 8.03 10.64 2.60
CA ARG A 1018 9.35 10.50 1.98
C ARG A 1018 9.69 11.72 1.12
N ASP A 1019 10.83 12.33 1.41
CA ASP A 1019 11.43 13.37 0.57
C ASP A 1019 12.55 12.77 -0.29
N ILE A 1020 12.62 13.17 -1.56
CA ILE A 1020 13.73 12.84 -2.48
C ILE A 1020 14.33 14.12 -3.05
N THR A 1021 15.61 14.06 -3.41
CA THR A 1021 16.35 15.19 -4.00
C THR A 1021 16.00 15.40 -5.48
N ASP A 1022 16.30 16.59 -6.01
CA ASP A 1022 16.12 16.88 -7.44
C ASP A 1022 16.94 15.95 -8.35
N ALA A 1023 18.13 15.53 -7.92
CA ALA A 1023 18.97 14.59 -8.65
C ALA A 1023 18.37 13.17 -8.66
N GLU A 1024 17.81 12.70 -7.54
CA GLU A 1024 17.09 11.43 -7.49
C GLU A 1024 15.83 11.47 -8.35
N LEU A 1025 15.10 12.59 -8.35
CA LEU A 1025 13.93 12.80 -9.21
C LEU A 1025 14.30 12.80 -10.70
N ASP A 1026 15.40 13.47 -11.07
CA ASP A 1026 15.90 13.52 -12.45
C ASP A 1026 16.29 12.13 -12.97
N LEU A 1027 16.98 11.35 -12.13
CA LEU A 1027 17.32 9.95 -12.43
C LEU A 1027 16.06 9.08 -12.51
N LEU A 1028 15.11 9.25 -11.59
CA LEU A 1028 13.85 8.51 -11.59
C LEU A 1028 13.05 8.76 -12.87
N ALA A 1029 12.96 10.02 -13.33
CA ALA A 1029 12.30 10.36 -14.59
C ALA A 1029 12.97 9.69 -15.79
N ALA A 1030 14.31 9.64 -15.82
CA ALA A 1030 15.06 8.96 -16.88
C ALA A 1030 14.82 7.42 -16.86
N GLU A 1031 14.80 6.80 -15.68
CA GLU A 1031 14.52 5.37 -15.55
C GLU A 1031 13.06 5.02 -15.90
N ILE A 1032 12.10 5.91 -15.63
CA ILE A 1032 10.71 5.72 -16.07
C ILE A 1032 10.63 5.72 -17.59
N VAL A 1033 11.27 6.68 -18.28
CA VAL A 1033 11.31 6.69 -19.75
C VAL A 1033 11.92 5.41 -20.32
N LYS A 1034 12.97 4.86 -19.68
CA LYS A 1034 13.53 3.56 -20.08
C LYS A 1034 12.52 2.42 -19.93
N GLN A 1035 11.75 2.39 -18.84
CA GLN A 1035 10.69 1.38 -18.64
C GLN A 1035 9.54 1.55 -19.64
N VAL A 1036 9.16 2.80 -19.96
CA VAL A 1036 8.16 3.12 -20.98
C VAL A 1036 8.61 2.61 -22.35
N LYS A 1037 9.86 2.83 -22.76
CA LYS A 1037 10.38 2.28 -24.03
C LYS A 1037 10.51 0.75 -24.03
N LYS A 1038 10.93 0.18 -22.91
CA LYS A 1038 11.14 -1.28 -22.77
C LYS A 1038 9.83 -2.07 -22.80
N ARG A 1039 8.77 -1.53 -22.19
CA ARG A 1039 7.47 -2.21 -22.02
C ARG A 1039 6.39 -1.68 -22.96
N GLY A 1040 6.53 -0.46 -23.46
CA GLY A 1040 5.48 0.27 -24.15
C GLY A 1040 5.38 -0.01 -25.66
N PRO A 1041 4.42 0.66 -26.34
CA PRO A 1041 3.39 1.49 -25.74
C PRO A 1041 2.44 0.65 -24.85
N PHE A 1042 2.07 1.17 -23.69
CA PHE A 1042 1.10 0.56 -22.80
C PHE A 1042 -0.29 0.74 -23.38
N LEU A 1043 -1.06 -0.36 -23.51
CA LEU A 1043 -2.33 -0.37 -24.20
C LEU A 1043 -3.55 -0.18 -23.27
N SER A 1044 -3.31 0.00 -21.97
CA SER A 1044 -4.29 0.40 -20.96
C SER A 1044 -3.58 0.92 -19.70
N MET A 1045 -4.32 1.52 -18.77
CA MET A 1045 -3.76 1.88 -17.47
C MET A 1045 -3.46 0.63 -16.63
N GLY A 1046 -4.30 -0.41 -16.72
CA GLY A 1046 -4.04 -1.70 -16.07
C GLY A 1046 -2.70 -2.32 -16.49
N GLU A 1047 -2.34 -2.27 -17.78
CA GLU A 1047 -1.06 -2.78 -18.29
C GLU A 1047 0.15 -2.00 -17.75
N PHE A 1048 0.03 -0.68 -17.61
CA PHE A 1048 1.10 0.17 -17.09
C PHE A 1048 1.40 -0.08 -15.61
N VAL A 1049 0.34 -0.23 -14.82
CA VAL A 1049 0.48 -0.47 -13.37
C VAL A 1049 0.98 -1.89 -13.12
N ASN A 1050 0.57 -2.87 -13.94
CA ASN A 1050 0.86 -4.27 -13.68
C ASN A 1050 2.23 -4.76 -14.18
N ARG A 1051 2.75 -5.79 -13.50
CA ARG A 1051 3.86 -6.62 -14.01
C ARG A 1051 3.42 -7.36 -15.29
N GLN A 1052 4.37 -7.71 -16.15
CA GLN A 1052 4.08 -8.49 -17.37
C GLN A 1052 4.28 -9.97 -17.08
N LEU A 1053 3.23 -10.79 -17.26
CA LEU A 1053 3.33 -12.23 -17.04
C LEU A 1053 4.33 -12.85 -18.01
N GLY A 1054 5.29 -13.61 -17.50
CA GLY A 1054 6.37 -14.18 -18.31
C GLY A 1054 7.48 -14.78 -17.47
N SER A 1055 8.58 -15.09 -18.14
CA SER A 1055 9.79 -15.68 -17.54
C SER A 1055 10.90 -14.67 -17.23
N THR A 1056 10.75 -13.43 -17.70
CA THR A 1056 11.76 -12.36 -17.53
C THR A 1056 11.58 -11.59 -16.23
N GLY A 1057 12.59 -10.79 -15.85
CA GLY A 1057 12.49 -9.90 -14.68
C GLY A 1057 11.33 -8.88 -14.74
N LEU A 1058 10.71 -8.67 -15.91
CA LEU A 1058 9.50 -7.84 -16.07
C LEU A 1058 8.26 -8.44 -15.38
N ALA A 1059 8.33 -9.73 -15.04
CA ALA A 1059 7.30 -10.47 -14.34
C ALA A 1059 7.34 -10.29 -12.81
N GLN A 1060 8.36 -9.63 -12.26
CA GLN A 1060 8.48 -9.46 -10.81
C GLN A 1060 7.79 -8.20 -10.27
N LYS A 1061 7.65 -7.16 -11.10
CA LYS A 1061 7.14 -5.85 -10.68
C LYS A 1061 6.66 -4.97 -11.83
N GLY A 1062 5.81 -4.00 -11.52
CA GLY A 1062 5.30 -2.97 -12.44
C GLY A 1062 6.38 -2.00 -12.95
N ALA A 1063 6.01 -1.16 -13.92
CA ALA A 1063 6.94 -0.28 -14.62
C ALA A 1063 7.61 0.75 -13.69
N LEU A 1064 6.82 1.47 -12.88
CA LEU A 1064 7.35 2.51 -12.00
C LEU A 1064 8.17 1.93 -10.85
N GLN A 1065 7.77 0.77 -10.30
CA GLN A 1065 8.60 0.12 -9.27
C GLN A 1065 9.94 -0.33 -9.85
N SER A 1066 9.97 -0.83 -11.08
CA SER A 1066 11.21 -1.18 -11.76
C SER A 1066 12.13 0.03 -11.92
N ALA A 1067 11.57 1.21 -12.20
CA ALA A 1067 12.33 2.45 -12.28
C ALA A 1067 12.87 2.90 -10.92
N ILE A 1068 12.06 2.85 -9.85
CA ILE A 1068 12.50 3.17 -8.48
C ILE A 1068 13.68 2.27 -8.07
N ASP A 1069 13.57 0.97 -8.30
CA ASP A 1069 14.59 0.00 -7.90
C ASP A 1069 15.89 0.12 -8.71
N ALA A 1070 15.87 0.79 -9.88
CA ALA A 1070 17.06 1.13 -10.66
C ALA A 1070 17.80 2.38 -10.13
N THR A 1071 17.22 3.08 -9.15
CA THR A 1071 17.83 4.24 -8.46
C THR A 1071 18.35 3.88 -7.06
N SER A 1072 19.00 4.82 -6.38
CA SER A 1072 19.42 4.68 -4.98
C SER A 1072 18.34 5.05 -3.96
N ILE A 1073 17.12 5.45 -4.37
CA ILE A 1073 16.10 6.03 -3.47
C ILE A 1073 15.76 5.09 -2.30
N ASN A 1074 15.61 3.79 -2.58
CA ASN A 1074 15.37 2.77 -1.56
C ASN A 1074 16.63 1.94 -1.23
N GLY A 1075 17.81 2.41 -1.63
CA GLY A 1075 19.07 1.68 -1.45
C GLY A 1075 19.59 1.69 0.00
N ASP A 1076 20.64 0.90 0.24
CA ASP A 1076 21.27 0.75 1.56
C ASP A 1076 21.96 2.02 2.07
N THR A 1077 22.25 2.98 1.20
CA THR A 1077 22.82 4.30 1.53
C THR A 1077 21.76 5.38 1.75
N SER A 1078 20.48 5.05 1.62
CA SER A 1078 19.38 6.00 1.81
C SER A 1078 19.01 6.18 3.28
N VAL A 1079 17.94 6.95 3.55
CA VAL A 1079 17.30 7.06 4.88
C VAL A 1079 16.82 5.72 5.45
N LEU A 1080 16.77 4.66 4.63
CA LEU A 1080 16.41 3.30 5.05
C LEU A 1080 17.57 2.50 5.66
N SER A 1081 18.80 3.03 5.67
CA SER A 1081 20.01 2.31 6.09
C SER A 1081 19.95 1.64 7.47
N SER A 1082 19.10 2.11 8.38
CA SER A 1082 18.97 1.55 9.74
C SER A 1082 17.56 1.05 10.11
N THR A 1083 16.72 0.78 9.10
CA THR A 1083 15.34 0.28 9.29
C THR A 1083 15.11 -1.15 8.82
N GLY A 1084 16.07 -1.73 8.11
CA GLY A 1084 16.02 -3.08 7.59
C GLY A 1084 17.34 -3.49 6.95
N TYR A 1085 17.32 -4.58 6.20
CA TYR A 1085 18.47 -5.11 5.49
C TYR A 1085 18.05 -5.87 4.23
N THR A 1086 18.98 -6.08 3.31
CA THR A 1086 18.74 -6.90 2.11
C THR A 1086 18.65 -8.38 2.51
N LEU A 1087 17.50 -8.98 2.21
CA LEU A 1087 17.23 -10.38 2.52
C LEU A 1087 18.19 -11.31 1.76
N PRO A 1088 18.60 -12.44 2.35
CA PRO A 1088 19.36 -13.45 1.63
C PRO A 1088 18.51 -14.05 0.49
N ALA A 1089 19.18 -14.63 -0.51
CA ALA A 1089 18.50 -15.31 -1.61
C ALA A 1089 17.50 -16.35 -1.07
N ALA A 1090 16.30 -16.35 -1.64
CA ALA A 1090 15.20 -17.17 -1.17
C ALA A 1090 15.50 -18.66 -1.32
N SER A 1091 14.97 -19.49 -0.41
CA SER A 1091 15.05 -20.94 -0.59
C SER A 1091 14.29 -21.37 -1.86
N ALA A 1092 14.78 -22.40 -2.56
CA ALA A 1092 14.16 -22.95 -3.78
C ALA A 1092 12.77 -23.61 -3.56
N LYS A 1093 12.16 -23.41 -2.39
CA LYS A 1093 10.85 -23.97 -2.00
C LYS A 1093 9.66 -23.21 -2.62
N TYR A 1094 9.90 -22.00 -3.14
CA TYR A 1094 8.86 -21.15 -3.73
C TYR A 1094 8.72 -21.37 -5.23
N PRO A 1095 7.49 -21.33 -5.79
CA PRO A 1095 7.29 -21.25 -7.23
C PRO A 1095 7.92 -20.00 -7.88
N ASN A 1096 8.10 -18.92 -7.12
CA ASN A 1096 8.78 -17.70 -7.57
C ASN A 1096 9.74 -17.17 -6.48
N PRO A 1097 10.96 -17.72 -6.36
CA PRO A 1097 11.91 -17.32 -5.31
C PRO A 1097 12.37 -15.85 -5.45
N GLU A 1098 12.45 -15.32 -6.67
CA GLU A 1098 12.89 -13.95 -6.95
C GLU A 1098 11.99 -12.88 -6.28
N ALA A 1099 10.70 -13.17 -6.07
CA ALA A 1099 9.77 -12.26 -5.39
C ALA A 1099 10.16 -11.96 -3.93
N MET A 1100 10.93 -12.84 -3.29
CA MET A 1100 11.41 -12.65 -1.92
C MET A 1100 12.69 -11.79 -1.83
N GLU A 1101 13.35 -11.51 -2.96
CA GLU A 1101 14.57 -10.71 -2.98
C GLU A 1101 14.30 -9.23 -2.68
N GLY A 1102 15.28 -8.53 -2.12
CA GLY A 1102 15.19 -7.11 -1.79
C GLY A 1102 15.17 -6.86 -0.28
N ARG A 1103 14.78 -5.64 0.12
CA ARG A 1103 14.90 -5.21 1.51
C ARG A 1103 13.76 -5.72 2.39
N SER A 1104 14.07 -6.02 3.65
CA SER A 1104 13.11 -6.48 4.65
C SER A 1104 12.08 -5.41 5.07
N ASP A 1105 12.42 -4.12 4.92
CA ASP A 1105 11.55 -2.98 5.21
C ASP A 1105 10.72 -2.50 4.00
N GLN A 1106 10.69 -3.28 2.92
CA GLN A 1106 9.80 -3.05 1.78
C GLN A 1106 8.34 -2.95 2.27
N GLY A 1107 7.70 -1.81 2.00
CA GLY A 1107 6.36 -1.47 2.46
C GLY A 1107 6.30 -0.57 3.70
N ALA A 1108 7.43 -0.20 4.32
CA ALA A 1108 7.47 0.87 5.32
C ALA A 1108 7.02 2.22 4.72
N ALA A 1109 6.46 3.14 5.52
CA ALA A 1109 5.90 4.41 5.04
C ALA A 1109 6.90 5.24 4.21
N GLY A 1110 8.17 5.27 4.63
CA GLY A 1110 9.27 5.97 3.97
C GLY A 1110 9.98 5.18 2.86
N TYR A 1111 9.58 3.91 2.62
CA TYR A 1111 9.98 3.16 1.44
C TYR A 1111 9.13 3.63 0.25
N LEU A 1112 9.74 4.23 -0.76
CA LEU A 1112 9.01 4.76 -1.91
C LEU A 1112 8.48 3.62 -2.78
N THR A 1113 7.18 3.58 -3.03
CA THR A 1113 6.54 2.55 -3.85
C THR A 1113 5.92 3.14 -5.11
N GLN A 1114 5.65 2.28 -6.09
CA GLN A 1114 4.89 2.65 -7.28
C GLN A 1114 3.52 3.27 -6.94
N ALA A 1115 2.82 2.75 -5.93
CA ALA A 1115 1.54 3.32 -5.50
C ALA A 1115 1.66 4.77 -5.01
N ASP A 1116 2.79 5.13 -4.40
CA ASP A 1116 3.05 6.50 -3.93
C ASP A 1116 3.25 7.47 -5.13
N LEU A 1117 3.89 7.01 -6.21
CA LEU A 1117 4.00 7.80 -7.45
C LEU A 1117 2.67 7.91 -8.19
N LEU A 1118 1.88 6.84 -8.24
CA LEU A 1118 0.54 6.84 -8.86
C LEU A 1118 -0.44 7.73 -8.09
N ALA A 1119 -0.28 7.88 -6.77
CA ALA A 1119 -1.06 8.83 -5.98
C ALA A 1119 -0.85 10.27 -6.48
N VAL A 1120 0.41 10.64 -6.74
CA VAL A 1120 0.79 11.96 -7.26
C VAL A 1120 0.21 12.21 -8.66
N LEU A 1121 0.29 11.23 -9.55
CA LEU A 1121 -0.33 11.33 -10.88
C LEU A 1121 -1.87 11.38 -10.78
N GLY A 1122 -2.46 10.59 -9.88
CA GLY A 1122 -3.89 10.56 -9.59
C GLY A 1122 -4.73 10.40 -10.85
N ASN A 1123 -5.78 11.23 -10.93
CA ASN A 1123 -6.70 11.29 -12.06
C ASN A 1123 -6.07 11.84 -13.36
N ALA A 1124 -4.86 12.42 -13.31
CA ALA A 1124 -4.21 12.98 -14.48
C ALA A 1124 -3.60 11.90 -15.39
N ALA A 1125 -3.24 10.73 -14.86
CA ALA A 1125 -2.66 9.67 -15.67
C ALA A 1125 -3.69 9.03 -16.62
N THR A 1126 -3.33 8.96 -17.90
CA THR A 1126 -4.14 8.35 -18.97
C THR A 1126 -3.24 7.59 -19.94
N ALA A 1127 -3.76 6.51 -20.56
CA ALA A 1127 -3.07 5.78 -21.62
C ALA A 1127 -3.23 6.43 -23.01
N ARG A 1128 -3.97 7.54 -23.09
CA ARG A 1128 -4.23 8.27 -24.34
C ARG A 1128 -4.30 9.77 -24.11
N SER A 1129 -4.02 10.51 -25.15
CA SER A 1129 -4.25 11.94 -25.22
C SER A 1129 -5.57 12.26 -25.89
N ASP A 1130 -6.15 13.40 -25.49
CA ASP A 1130 -7.39 13.93 -26.01
C ASP A 1130 -7.22 15.35 -26.60
N THR A 1131 -6.04 15.96 -26.43
CA THR A 1131 -5.66 17.25 -27.03
C THR A 1131 -4.48 17.05 -27.97
N PHE A 1132 -4.60 17.62 -29.16
CA PHE A 1132 -3.59 17.54 -30.21
C PHE A 1132 -3.38 18.89 -30.88
N THR A 1133 -2.14 19.18 -31.24
CA THR A 1133 -1.80 20.31 -32.10
C THR A 1133 -1.59 19.80 -33.52
N VAL A 1134 -2.40 20.28 -34.46
CA VAL A 1134 -2.25 19.95 -35.88
C VAL A 1134 -1.51 21.07 -36.57
N ARG A 1135 -0.38 20.75 -37.19
CA ARG A 1135 0.32 21.67 -38.10
C ARG A 1135 0.17 21.21 -39.53
N ALA A 1136 -0.21 22.13 -40.40
CA ALA A 1136 -0.50 21.84 -41.79
C ALA A 1136 0.19 22.85 -42.72
N TYR A 1137 0.55 22.37 -43.90
CA TYR A 1137 1.25 23.08 -44.96
C TYR A 1137 0.50 22.93 -46.28
N GLY A 1138 0.54 23.98 -47.10
CA GLY A 1138 0.12 23.93 -48.49
C GLY A 1138 0.98 24.81 -49.37
N ASP A 1139 1.32 24.32 -50.55
CA ASP A 1139 1.94 25.12 -51.61
C ASP A 1139 1.06 25.24 -52.85
N ALA A 1140 1.28 26.33 -53.58
CA ALA A 1140 0.79 26.50 -54.93
C ALA A 1140 1.97 26.40 -55.88
N ARG A 1141 1.80 25.65 -56.98
CA ARG A 1141 2.84 25.46 -58.00
C ARG A 1141 2.40 26.05 -59.33
N ASP A 1142 3.35 26.47 -60.14
CA ASP A 1142 3.09 26.84 -61.54
C ASP A 1142 3.06 25.59 -62.46
N ALA A 1143 2.81 25.79 -63.76
CA ALA A 1143 2.76 24.70 -64.74
C ALA A 1143 4.10 23.97 -64.93
N SER A 1144 5.23 24.55 -64.50
CA SER A 1144 6.55 23.92 -64.51
C SER A 1144 6.86 23.14 -63.22
N GLY A 1145 5.93 23.15 -62.25
CA GLY A 1145 6.08 22.49 -60.95
C GLY A 1145 6.83 23.33 -59.91
N LYS A 1146 7.16 24.60 -60.21
CA LYS A 1146 7.86 25.49 -59.28
C LYS A 1146 6.89 26.06 -58.24
N ILE A 1147 7.30 26.09 -56.97
CA ILE A 1147 6.54 26.69 -55.88
C ILE A 1147 6.46 28.21 -56.07
N VAL A 1148 5.24 28.74 -56.15
CA VAL A 1148 4.95 30.18 -56.29
C VAL A 1148 4.40 30.82 -55.02
N ALA A 1149 3.85 30.03 -54.10
CA ALA A 1149 3.42 30.48 -52.77
C ALA A 1149 3.37 29.30 -51.79
N LYS A 1150 3.56 29.60 -50.49
CA LYS A 1150 3.50 28.64 -49.38
C LYS A 1150 2.62 29.21 -48.26
N ALA A 1151 1.98 28.33 -47.49
CA ALA A 1151 1.24 28.71 -46.30
C ALA A 1151 1.31 27.60 -45.24
N TRP A 1152 1.41 28.00 -43.98
CA TRP A 1152 1.35 27.11 -42.82
C TRP A 1152 0.26 27.56 -41.85
N CYS A 1153 -0.44 26.60 -41.24
CA CYS A 1153 -1.39 26.87 -40.18
C CYS A 1153 -1.26 25.87 -39.05
N GLU A 1154 -1.67 26.30 -37.87
CA GLU A 1154 -1.71 25.52 -36.63
C GLU A 1154 -3.12 25.56 -36.07
N ALA A 1155 -3.61 24.41 -35.63
CA ALA A 1155 -4.90 24.28 -34.94
C ALA A 1155 -4.76 23.40 -33.71
N VAL A 1156 -5.40 23.79 -32.60
CA VAL A 1156 -5.52 22.93 -31.42
C VAL A 1156 -6.86 22.23 -31.48
N VAL A 1157 -6.82 20.90 -31.42
CA VAL A 1157 -7.99 20.03 -31.55
C VAL A 1157 -8.20 19.28 -30.24
N GLN A 1158 -9.40 19.37 -29.69
CA GLN A 1158 -9.79 18.80 -28.41
C GLN A 1158 -10.90 17.78 -28.59
N ARG A 1159 -10.69 16.55 -28.12
CA ARG A 1159 -11.75 15.56 -27.95
C ARG A 1159 -12.62 15.96 -26.78
N VAL A 1160 -13.93 15.87 -26.91
CA VAL A 1160 -14.88 16.23 -25.84
C VAL A 1160 -15.80 15.06 -25.50
N PRO A 1161 -16.47 15.08 -24.33
CA PRO A 1161 -17.33 13.97 -23.91
C PRO A 1161 -18.43 13.60 -24.91
N ASP A 1162 -18.91 14.51 -25.75
CA ASP A 1162 -20.00 14.19 -26.68
C ASP A 1162 -19.57 13.28 -27.82
N TYR A 1163 -20.50 12.44 -28.26
CA TYR A 1163 -20.34 11.65 -29.48
C TYR A 1163 -20.44 12.52 -30.74
N LEU A 1164 -19.98 11.99 -31.88
CA LEU A 1164 -20.00 12.70 -33.16
C LEU A 1164 -21.43 13.06 -33.61
N SER A 1165 -22.37 12.14 -33.41
CA SER A 1165 -23.81 12.33 -33.65
C SER A 1165 -24.54 12.56 -32.33
N PRO A 1166 -25.44 13.57 -32.26
CA PRO A 1166 -26.21 13.89 -31.04
C PRO A 1166 -27.33 12.89 -30.73
N GLU A 1167 -27.51 11.84 -31.54
CA GLU A 1167 -28.48 10.76 -31.29
C GLU A 1167 -28.19 9.96 -30.02
N ASP A 1168 -26.94 9.92 -29.60
CA ASP A 1168 -26.49 9.23 -28.39
C ASP A 1168 -25.92 10.24 -27.39
N SER A 1169 -26.45 10.25 -26.17
CA SER A 1169 -25.93 11.09 -25.09
C SER A 1169 -24.51 10.65 -24.67
N SER A 1170 -23.71 11.58 -24.17
CA SER A 1170 -22.29 11.40 -23.83
C SER A 1170 -21.99 10.27 -22.82
N HIS A 1171 -22.94 9.97 -21.93
CA HIS A 1171 -22.85 8.93 -20.89
C HIS A 1171 -23.21 7.50 -21.39
N ILE A 1172 -23.75 7.37 -22.60
CA ILE A 1172 -24.14 6.07 -23.16
C ILE A 1172 -22.88 5.24 -23.45
N LEU A 1173 -22.88 3.98 -23.03
CA LEU A 1173 -21.78 3.05 -23.29
C LEU A 1173 -21.70 2.65 -24.78
N PRO A 1174 -20.50 2.40 -25.34
CA PRO A 1174 -20.32 2.05 -26.75
C PRO A 1174 -21.18 0.89 -27.26
N ALA A 1175 -21.40 -0.13 -26.42
CA ALA A 1175 -22.23 -1.29 -26.75
C ALA A 1175 -23.71 -0.94 -26.99
N ASN A 1176 -24.18 0.20 -26.45
CA ASN A 1176 -25.58 0.63 -26.49
C ASN A 1176 -25.80 1.80 -27.45
N LEU A 1177 -24.79 2.20 -28.22
CA LEU A 1177 -24.92 3.29 -29.20
C LEU A 1177 -25.95 2.94 -30.28
N LYS A 1178 -26.77 3.92 -30.63
CA LYS A 1178 -27.77 3.82 -31.71
C LYS A 1178 -27.15 4.24 -33.03
N SER A 1179 -26.36 5.30 -33.05
CA SER A 1179 -25.82 5.87 -34.28
C SER A 1179 -24.67 5.03 -34.85
N GLN A 1180 -24.74 4.72 -36.14
CA GLN A 1180 -23.65 4.01 -36.83
C GLN A 1180 -22.38 4.87 -36.95
N ALA A 1181 -22.55 6.19 -37.05
CA ALA A 1181 -21.45 7.14 -37.03
C ALA A 1181 -20.68 7.08 -35.71
N ASN A 1182 -21.40 7.05 -34.57
CA ASN A 1182 -20.80 6.96 -33.23
C ASN A 1182 -20.07 5.64 -33.01
N LYS A 1183 -20.61 4.52 -33.51
CA LYS A 1183 -19.94 3.21 -33.45
C LYS A 1183 -18.62 3.18 -34.22
N THR A 1184 -18.52 3.94 -35.30
CA THR A 1184 -17.36 3.94 -36.19
C THR A 1184 -16.31 4.96 -35.75
N PHE A 1185 -16.74 6.19 -35.44
CA PHE A 1185 -15.86 7.34 -35.22
C PHE A 1185 -15.77 7.79 -33.76
N GLY A 1186 -16.62 7.28 -32.86
CA GLY A 1186 -16.58 7.59 -31.44
C GLY A 1186 -16.90 9.05 -31.10
N ARG A 1187 -16.11 9.64 -30.20
CA ARG A 1187 -16.35 10.98 -29.65
C ARG A 1187 -15.86 12.09 -30.58
N LYS A 1188 -16.53 13.23 -30.53
CA LYS A 1188 -16.26 14.36 -31.43
C LYS A 1188 -14.97 15.08 -31.04
N PHE A 1189 -14.19 15.49 -32.04
CA PHE A 1189 -13.07 16.42 -31.91
C PHE A 1189 -13.50 17.83 -32.33
N LEU A 1190 -13.19 18.83 -31.50
CA LEU A 1190 -13.48 20.23 -31.75
C LEU A 1190 -12.19 21.02 -31.95
N MET A 1191 -12.16 21.89 -32.96
CA MET A 1191 -11.08 22.87 -33.11
C MET A 1191 -11.31 24.02 -32.14
N THR A 1192 -10.44 24.16 -31.16
CA THR A 1192 -10.55 25.19 -30.09
C THR A 1192 -9.73 26.44 -30.39
N SER A 1193 -8.70 26.32 -31.24
CA SER A 1193 -7.85 27.43 -31.68
C SER A 1193 -7.38 27.19 -33.11
N PHE A 1194 -7.21 28.28 -33.87
CA PHE A 1194 -6.64 28.28 -35.22
C PHE A 1194 -5.81 29.53 -35.44
N ARG A 1195 -4.61 29.38 -35.99
CA ARG A 1195 -3.77 30.50 -36.43
C ARG A 1195 -3.00 30.18 -37.71
N TRP A 1196 -2.73 31.21 -38.50
CA TRP A 1196 -1.76 31.14 -39.59
C TRP A 1196 -0.35 31.37 -39.02
N LEU A 1197 0.60 30.51 -39.38
CA LEU A 1197 1.99 30.66 -38.96
C LEU A 1197 2.70 31.61 -39.94
N PRO A 1198 3.34 32.69 -39.44
CA PRO A 1198 4.08 33.61 -40.29
C PRO A 1198 5.35 32.93 -40.83
N PRO A 1199 5.84 33.31 -42.03
CA PRO A 1199 7.08 32.75 -42.59
C PRO A 1199 8.28 32.86 -41.63
N ALA A 1200 8.36 33.94 -40.84
CA ALA A 1200 9.43 34.12 -39.84
C ALA A 1200 9.43 33.07 -38.71
N GLU A 1201 8.30 32.39 -38.44
CA GLU A 1201 8.22 31.28 -37.46
C GLU A 1201 8.59 29.94 -38.11
N MET A 1202 8.67 29.84 -39.46
CA MET A 1202 8.82 28.58 -40.19
C MET A 1202 10.08 28.50 -41.07
N GLU A 1203 10.54 29.63 -41.60
CA GLU A 1203 11.72 29.75 -42.46
C GLU A 1203 12.79 30.46 -41.64
N THR A 1204 13.82 29.71 -41.20
CA THR A 1204 14.97 30.25 -40.48
C THR A 1204 15.61 31.35 -41.34
N GLY A 1205 15.74 32.56 -40.79
CA GLY A 1205 16.43 33.67 -41.46
C GLY A 1205 17.84 33.24 -41.84
N SER A 1206 18.13 33.30 -43.14
CA SER A 1206 19.47 33.14 -43.72
C SER A 1206 20.46 34.15 -43.17
#